data_AF-K9VBZ1-F1
#
_entry.id   AF-K9VBZ1-F1
#
_cell.length_a   1.000
_cell.length_b   1.000
_cell.length_c   1.000
_cell.angle_alpha   90.00
_cell.angle_beta   90.00
_cell.angle_gamma   90.00
#
_symmetry.space_group_name_H-M   'P 1'
#
loop_
_entity.id
_entity.type
_entity.pdbx_description
1 polymer ?
#
loop_
_entity_poly.entity_id
_entity_poly.type
_entity_poly.pdbx_seq_one_letter_code
_entity_poly.pdbx_strand_id
1 'polypeptide(L)'
;MPGPSPDGLSYLLDDSPNSFALTPGFLTPYPNGFFALGGNDFIVGSSDAERISGDNGNDRILGGGNSDTLLGGAGNDVLNGGAGADFLFGDAGSDTLQGGKGGDALNGGDGSDVLVGDGGKDTLTGGLGPDIFVLRSDSAVSDPAAADVITDFNSFVDSIGLTDNLTEADLILEEISIAPGISNTLIKIRQSNAILGLVANASPQDLANTFISATTVLGNQLDRARDLGVLGATQTIADSVSNARPDGLYRFTLPATSDFNLTVSGLTADVDVALIKDLNGDNSIDFTDIIASSQQPDLSPEAIDINGLAAGTYFVRVYQYQGSTNFSLNLSATPATVSPNNPSNLQGFDSRFGFGLVNAAAAVAKAQGTATFPDVPDLGGDEWGRDLIKAPEVWAQGLTGDGIVVAVIDSGVDYNHPDLTGNIWSNAGETGVDAIGRNKASNGVDDDGNGFVDDFRGWDFVNNDNDPMDDNSHGTHIAGLVAAKKDGVGITGTAPTAKIMPLKILDSAGVGKIRDEINAINYAVANGAKIINVSLGGQQLNAQELDAIRAAEAQGAIVISAAGNDARLQPDYPARFANEVGIAVGAVSRNGLFADYSNQAGAEGINYFVAPGGDGGRADSGDIYSTVPLSQPGIPYRYFAGTSMAVPQVAGVIALMLQANPSLTPADIKRILAETANRAV
;
A
#
# COMPACT_ATOMS: atom_id res chain seq x y z
N MET A 1 2.48 28.43 -10.12
CA MET A 1 1.24 27.69 -9.84
C MET A 1 1.36 26.38 -10.58
N PRO A 2 1.41 25.26 -9.86
CA PRO A 2 1.54 23.95 -10.47
C PRO A 2 0.35 23.63 -11.37
N GLY A 3 0.60 22.94 -12.48
CA GLY A 3 -0.42 22.52 -13.43
C GLY A 3 0.10 22.36 -14.86
N PRO A 4 -0.81 22.12 -15.82
CA PRO A 4 -0.45 21.96 -17.22
C PRO A 4 0.23 23.21 -17.80
N SER A 5 1.23 23.00 -18.65
CA SER A 5 1.84 24.05 -19.46
C SER A 5 0.81 24.74 -20.36
N PRO A 6 1.09 25.96 -20.89
CA PRO A 6 0.15 26.69 -21.74
C PRO A 6 -0.28 25.94 -23.03
N ASP A 7 0.55 25.04 -23.53
CA ASP A 7 0.25 24.16 -24.66
C ASP A 7 -0.39 22.82 -24.24
N GLY A 8 -0.47 22.56 -22.93
CA GLY A 8 -1.06 21.35 -22.34
C GLY A 8 -0.23 20.08 -22.51
N LEU A 9 1.05 20.20 -22.93
CA LEU A 9 1.89 19.04 -23.24
C LEU A 9 2.82 18.62 -22.10
N SER A 10 3.03 19.48 -21.11
CA SER A 10 3.85 19.20 -19.92
C SER A 10 3.04 19.46 -18.64
N TYR A 11 3.43 18.81 -17.56
CA TYR A 11 3.00 19.21 -16.22
C TYR A 11 4.12 19.97 -15.53
N LEU A 12 3.83 21.16 -15.03
CA LEU A 12 4.80 22.06 -14.41
C LEU A 12 4.50 22.20 -12.91
N LEU A 13 5.54 22.22 -12.07
CA LEU A 13 5.41 22.73 -10.71
C LEU A 13 5.65 24.25 -10.66
N ASP A 14 5.90 24.81 -9.49
CA ASP A 14 6.33 26.19 -9.34
C ASP A 14 7.77 26.26 -8.85
N ASP A 15 8.37 27.47 -8.88
CA ASP A 15 9.80 27.68 -8.57
C ASP A 15 10.14 27.55 -7.05
N SER A 16 9.25 26.99 -6.24
CA SER A 16 9.51 26.66 -4.83
C SER A 16 9.91 25.19 -4.74
N PRO A 17 10.62 24.73 -3.70
CA PRO A 17 10.85 23.30 -3.56
C PRO A 17 9.52 22.54 -3.36
N ASN A 18 9.44 21.32 -3.87
CA ASN A 18 8.24 20.48 -3.87
C ASN A 18 8.57 19.05 -3.44
N SER A 19 7.58 18.35 -2.89
CA SER A 19 7.61 16.90 -2.71
C SER A 19 6.41 16.30 -3.45
N PHE A 20 6.64 15.51 -4.50
CA PHE A 20 5.59 15.02 -5.39
C PHE A 20 5.78 13.56 -5.78
N ALA A 21 4.71 12.77 -5.73
CA ALA A 21 4.71 11.38 -6.17
C ALA A 21 3.72 11.20 -7.33
N LEU A 22 4.20 10.69 -8.47
CA LEU A 22 3.39 10.34 -9.62
C LEU A 22 2.62 9.06 -9.34
N THR A 23 1.39 8.98 -9.85
CA THR A 23 0.63 7.72 -9.92
C THR A 23 0.57 7.24 -11.36
N PRO A 24 0.44 5.92 -11.60
CA PRO A 24 0.32 5.40 -12.96
C PRO A 24 -0.79 6.11 -13.75
N GLY A 25 -0.47 6.48 -14.98
CA GLY A 25 -1.31 7.21 -15.91
C GLY A 25 -1.31 8.72 -15.73
N PHE A 26 -0.68 9.29 -14.68
CA PHE A 26 -0.72 10.72 -14.39
C PHE A 26 -0.16 11.56 -15.55
N LEU A 27 0.96 11.13 -16.15
CA LEU A 27 1.59 11.84 -17.27
C LEU A 27 1.02 11.47 -18.65
N THR A 28 -0.01 10.61 -18.74
CA THR A 28 -0.64 10.24 -20.02
C THR A 28 -1.07 11.46 -20.86
N PRO A 29 -1.64 12.53 -20.28
CA PRO A 29 -2.00 13.73 -21.05
C PRO A 29 -0.81 14.63 -21.42
N TYR A 30 0.37 14.40 -20.83
CA TYR A 30 1.53 15.30 -20.87
C TYR A 30 2.74 14.60 -21.53
N PRO A 31 2.75 14.45 -22.87
CA PRO A 31 3.77 13.68 -23.58
C PRO A 31 5.20 14.24 -23.46
N ASN A 32 5.36 15.50 -23.02
CA ASN A 32 6.67 16.08 -22.78
C ASN A 32 7.20 15.80 -21.36
N GLY A 33 6.36 15.28 -20.46
CA GLY A 33 6.73 14.91 -19.11
C GLY A 33 6.42 15.93 -18.03
N PHE A 34 7.09 15.76 -16.90
CA PHE A 34 6.97 16.52 -15.66
C PHE A 34 8.19 17.41 -15.46
N PHE A 35 7.98 18.67 -15.06
CA PHE A 35 9.03 19.66 -14.88
C PHE A 35 8.82 20.41 -13.56
N ALA A 36 9.80 20.32 -12.67
CA ALA A 36 9.70 20.93 -11.35
C ALA A 36 10.12 22.42 -11.31
N LEU A 37 10.73 22.89 -12.41
CA LEU A 37 11.15 24.28 -12.66
C LEU A 37 12.25 24.82 -11.73
N GLY A 38 11.98 24.97 -10.45
CA GLY A 38 12.92 25.58 -9.53
C GLY A 38 12.65 25.19 -8.08
N GLY A 39 13.70 25.17 -7.25
CA GLY A 39 13.59 24.68 -5.88
C GLY A 39 14.33 23.35 -5.75
N ASN A 40 14.52 22.87 -4.51
CA ASN A 40 15.11 21.54 -4.28
C ASN A 40 13.98 20.51 -4.20
N ASP A 41 13.69 19.85 -5.29
CA ASP A 41 12.51 19.01 -5.42
C ASP A 41 12.78 17.56 -5.05
N PHE A 42 11.78 16.91 -4.44
CA PHE A 42 11.76 15.46 -4.25
C PHE A 42 10.63 14.85 -5.07
N ILE A 43 10.99 14.15 -6.13
CA ILE A 43 10.05 13.59 -7.10
C ILE A 43 10.17 12.08 -7.09
N VAL A 44 9.03 11.41 -6.95
CA VAL A 44 8.92 9.95 -7.04
C VAL A 44 8.04 9.61 -8.23
N GLY A 45 8.61 8.96 -9.23
CA GLY A 45 7.92 8.40 -10.37
C GLY A 45 7.08 7.18 -9.99
N SER A 46 6.34 6.68 -10.97
CA SER A 46 5.38 5.61 -10.75
C SER A 46 5.88 4.29 -11.33
N SER A 47 4.97 3.42 -11.75
CA SER A 47 5.32 2.19 -12.45
C SER A 47 5.27 2.36 -13.97
N ASP A 48 5.06 3.57 -14.50
CA ASP A 48 5.00 3.82 -15.93
C ASP A 48 6.33 4.39 -16.43
N ALA A 49 6.58 4.27 -17.74
CA ALA A 49 7.72 4.94 -18.37
C ALA A 49 7.49 6.46 -18.40
N GLU A 50 8.36 7.21 -17.73
CA GLU A 50 8.16 8.63 -17.43
C GLU A 50 9.32 9.50 -17.89
N ARG A 51 9.03 10.79 -18.07
CA ARG A 51 10.04 11.83 -18.30
C ARG A 51 9.90 12.88 -17.22
N ILE A 52 10.93 13.03 -16.40
CA ILE A 52 10.92 13.89 -15.21
C ILE A 52 12.15 14.80 -15.23
N SER A 53 11.95 16.09 -14.97
CA SER A 53 13.00 17.12 -14.92
C SER A 53 12.92 17.88 -13.60
N GLY A 54 14.04 17.97 -12.87
CA GLY A 54 14.19 18.82 -11.68
C GLY A 54 14.37 20.31 -12.02
N ASP A 55 14.99 20.57 -13.17
CA ASP A 55 15.29 21.92 -13.69
C ASP A 55 16.31 22.71 -12.87
N ASN A 56 15.95 23.51 -11.85
CA ASN A 56 16.95 24.28 -11.08
C ASN A 56 16.83 23.98 -9.59
N GLY A 57 17.92 23.57 -8.97
CA GLY A 57 17.97 23.26 -7.55
C GLY A 57 18.76 21.99 -7.33
N ASN A 58 18.84 21.56 -6.08
CA ASN A 58 19.44 20.28 -5.74
C ASN A 58 18.30 19.28 -5.57
N ASP A 59 17.98 18.59 -6.64
CA ASP A 59 16.80 17.76 -6.79
C ASP A 59 17.09 16.30 -6.45
N ARG A 60 16.07 15.59 -6.01
CA ARG A 60 16.11 14.15 -5.83
C ARG A 60 14.96 13.51 -6.58
N ILE A 61 15.30 12.72 -7.60
CA ILE A 61 14.34 12.12 -8.51
C ILE A 61 14.50 10.60 -8.47
N LEU A 62 13.40 9.89 -8.19
CA LEU A 62 13.31 8.43 -8.28
C LEU A 62 12.39 8.10 -9.46
N GLY A 63 12.84 7.33 -10.46
CA GLY A 63 12.06 6.98 -11.66
C GLY A 63 10.97 5.95 -11.36
N GLY A 64 11.33 4.90 -10.62
CA GLY A 64 10.38 3.90 -10.15
C GLY A 64 10.46 2.64 -10.99
N GLY A 65 9.48 2.38 -11.85
CA GLY A 65 9.43 1.18 -12.69
C GLY A 65 9.19 1.48 -14.16
N ASN A 66 9.58 0.55 -15.03
CA ASN A 66 9.71 0.73 -16.49
C ASN A 66 10.82 1.73 -16.87
N SER A 67 10.99 1.97 -18.17
CA SER A 67 12.09 2.78 -18.71
C SER A 67 11.83 4.26 -18.60
N ASP A 68 12.58 4.93 -17.73
CA ASP A 68 12.42 6.34 -17.43
C ASP A 68 13.47 7.24 -18.08
N THR A 69 13.18 8.53 -18.14
CA THR A 69 14.15 9.58 -18.48
C THR A 69 14.14 10.66 -17.41
N LEU A 70 15.20 10.71 -16.62
CA LEU A 70 15.38 11.63 -15.50
C LEU A 70 16.43 12.68 -15.87
N LEU A 71 16.10 13.95 -15.65
CA LEU A 71 17.01 15.08 -15.81
C LEU A 71 17.09 15.80 -14.47
N GLY A 72 18.29 15.91 -13.90
CA GLY A 72 18.55 16.69 -12.68
C GLY A 72 18.38 18.17 -12.99
N GLY A 73 19.26 18.69 -13.84
CA GLY A 73 19.20 20.06 -14.32
C GLY A 73 20.37 20.87 -13.77
N ALA A 74 20.11 21.99 -13.10
CA ALA A 74 21.15 22.83 -12.54
C ALA A 74 21.16 22.75 -11.01
N GLY A 75 22.22 22.21 -10.45
CA GLY A 75 22.45 22.04 -9.02
C GLY A 75 23.06 20.67 -8.75
N ASN A 76 23.13 20.27 -7.49
CA ASN A 76 23.71 19.00 -7.10
C ASN A 76 22.59 17.98 -6.85
N ASP A 77 22.35 17.13 -7.81
CA ASP A 77 21.17 16.29 -7.90
C ASP A 77 21.42 14.83 -7.50
N VAL A 78 20.36 14.13 -7.11
CA VAL A 78 20.38 12.70 -6.80
C VAL A 78 19.30 12.00 -7.63
N LEU A 79 19.74 11.24 -8.63
CA LEU A 79 18.84 10.53 -9.56
C LEU A 79 18.94 9.02 -9.35
N ASN A 80 17.79 8.34 -9.28
CA ASN A 80 17.71 6.89 -9.25
C ASN A 80 16.70 6.41 -10.31
N GLY A 81 17.14 5.62 -11.29
CA GLY A 81 16.28 5.11 -12.36
C GLY A 81 15.23 4.13 -11.85
N GLY A 82 15.66 3.17 -11.02
CA GLY A 82 14.76 2.22 -10.38
C GLY A 82 14.79 0.89 -11.11
N ALA A 83 13.69 0.46 -11.71
CA ALA A 83 13.63 -0.80 -12.46
C ALA A 83 13.20 -0.54 -13.89
N GLY A 84 14.07 -0.75 -14.87
CA GLY A 84 13.78 -0.27 -16.20
C GLY A 84 14.91 -0.47 -17.17
N ALA A 85 15.08 0.52 -18.04
CA ALA A 85 16.25 0.68 -18.90
C ALA A 85 16.27 2.18 -19.12
N ASP A 86 16.95 2.86 -18.21
CA ASP A 86 16.67 4.24 -17.86
C ASP A 86 17.72 5.18 -18.44
N PHE A 87 17.33 6.42 -18.66
CA PHE A 87 18.22 7.50 -19.09
C PHE A 87 18.31 8.54 -17.97
N LEU A 88 19.49 8.68 -17.35
CA LEU A 88 19.74 9.63 -16.28
C LEU A 88 20.75 10.68 -16.75
N PHE A 89 20.40 11.95 -16.59
CA PHE A 89 21.25 13.09 -16.90
C PHE A 89 21.35 13.98 -15.65
N GLY A 90 22.54 14.10 -15.05
CA GLY A 90 22.78 15.03 -13.93
C GLY A 90 22.74 16.49 -14.41
N ASP A 91 23.26 16.71 -15.61
CA ASP A 91 23.35 18.01 -16.28
C ASP A 91 24.41 18.93 -15.66
N ALA A 92 24.11 19.84 -14.75
CA ALA A 92 25.06 20.83 -14.26
C ALA A 92 25.13 20.90 -12.74
N GLY A 93 26.22 20.39 -12.16
CA GLY A 93 26.55 20.44 -10.75
C GLY A 93 27.23 19.14 -10.34
N SER A 94 27.36 18.89 -9.04
CA SER A 94 27.96 17.65 -8.55
C SER A 94 26.87 16.65 -8.19
N ASP A 95 26.65 15.70 -9.09
CA ASP A 95 25.47 14.85 -9.09
C ASP A 95 25.76 13.42 -8.63
N THR A 96 24.72 12.72 -8.20
CA THR A 96 24.78 11.28 -7.88
C THR A 96 23.71 10.55 -8.67
N LEU A 97 24.13 9.68 -9.59
CA LEU A 97 23.26 8.93 -10.48
C LEU A 97 23.35 7.44 -10.18
N GLN A 98 22.20 6.80 -9.99
CA GLN A 98 22.05 5.37 -9.77
C GLN A 98 21.08 4.77 -10.79
N GLY A 99 21.56 3.86 -11.66
CA GLY A 99 20.73 3.24 -12.71
C GLY A 99 19.65 2.35 -12.11
N GLY A 100 20.06 1.40 -11.28
CA GLY A 100 19.15 0.48 -10.60
C GLY A 100 19.13 -0.87 -11.31
N LYS A 101 17.96 -1.41 -11.65
CA LYS A 101 17.84 -2.66 -12.40
C LYS A 101 17.59 -2.35 -13.85
N GLY A 102 18.38 -2.91 -14.75
CA GLY A 102 18.17 -2.78 -16.17
C GLY A 102 19.43 -2.48 -16.94
N GLY A 103 19.28 -2.12 -18.22
CA GLY A 103 20.40 -1.64 -19.02
C GLY A 103 20.30 -0.13 -19.16
N ASP A 104 21.00 0.58 -18.28
CA ASP A 104 20.79 2.01 -18.06
C ASP A 104 21.87 2.85 -18.76
N ALA A 105 21.56 4.12 -19.01
CA ALA A 105 22.46 5.10 -19.59
C ALA A 105 22.54 6.33 -18.67
N LEU A 106 23.69 6.50 -18.01
CA LEU A 106 23.96 7.56 -17.05
C LEU A 106 24.96 8.56 -17.65
N ASN A 107 24.64 9.84 -17.52
CA ASN A 107 25.49 10.96 -17.91
C ASN A 107 25.56 11.97 -16.75
N GLY A 108 26.72 12.13 -16.12
CA GLY A 108 26.93 13.08 -15.01
C GLY A 108 26.73 14.51 -15.50
N GLY A 109 27.54 14.93 -16.47
CA GLY A 109 27.41 16.25 -17.10
C GLY A 109 28.55 17.17 -16.67
N ASP A 110 28.25 18.39 -16.27
CA ASP A 110 29.24 19.36 -15.80
C ASP A 110 29.36 19.28 -14.27
N GLY A 111 30.47 18.78 -13.73
CA GLY A 111 30.76 18.93 -12.30
C GLY A 111 31.64 17.86 -11.71
N SER A 112 31.18 17.14 -10.70
CA SER A 112 31.99 16.13 -10.02
C SER A 112 31.06 15.05 -9.54
N ASP A 113 30.90 14.05 -10.39
CA ASP A 113 29.71 13.22 -10.34
C ASP A 113 30.02 11.82 -9.84
N VAL A 114 29.00 11.16 -9.30
CA VAL A 114 29.05 9.77 -8.88
C VAL A 114 28.08 8.98 -9.72
N LEU A 115 28.58 7.98 -10.45
CA LEU A 115 27.75 7.14 -11.33
C LEU A 115 27.81 5.69 -10.87
N VAL A 116 26.64 5.09 -10.66
CA VAL A 116 26.47 3.69 -10.26
C VAL A 116 25.46 3.03 -11.20
N GLY A 117 25.90 2.09 -12.04
CA GLY A 117 24.99 1.36 -12.95
C GLY A 117 24.05 0.42 -12.21
N ASP A 118 24.57 -0.25 -11.18
CA ASP A 118 23.94 -1.37 -10.49
C ASP A 118 23.71 -2.58 -11.40
N GLY A 119 22.48 -3.03 -11.60
CA GLY A 119 22.17 -4.36 -12.08
C GLY A 119 21.76 -4.40 -13.53
N GLY A 120 22.70 -4.71 -14.42
CA GLY A 120 22.41 -5.11 -15.79
C GLY A 120 23.58 -4.77 -16.68
N LYS A 121 23.35 -4.06 -17.79
CA LYS A 121 24.45 -3.63 -18.66
C LYS A 121 24.33 -2.14 -18.90
N ASP A 122 25.16 -1.40 -18.19
CA ASP A 122 25.02 0.05 -18.11
C ASP A 122 26.05 0.78 -18.97
N THR A 123 25.72 2.00 -19.37
CA THR A 123 26.61 2.92 -20.06
C THR A 123 26.79 4.14 -19.17
N LEU A 124 28.02 4.38 -18.71
CA LEU A 124 28.35 5.44 -17.77
C LEU A 124 29.23 6.49 -18.47
N THR A 125 28.83 7.76 -18.38
CA THR A 125 29.55 8.91 -18.97
C THR A 125 29.69 9.96 -17.87
N GLY A 126 30.91 10.29 -17.48
CA GLY A 126 31.15 11.24 -16.39
C GLY A 126 30.88 12.67 -16.83
N GLY A 127 31.45 13.07 -17.97
CA GLY A 127 31.34 14.41 -18.51
C GLY A 127 32.54 15.29 -18.18
N LEU A 128 32.29 16.53 -17.76
CA LEU A 128 33.32 17.50 -17.41
C LEU A 128 33.56 17.53 -15.90
N GLY A 129 34.80 17.25 -15.51
CA GLY A 129 35.26 17.42 -14.14
C GLY A 129 35.78 16.09 -13.58
N PRO A 130 36.03 16.00 -12.27
CA PRO A 130 36.46 14.75 -11.65
C PRO A 130 35.29 13.86 -11.23
N ASP A 131 35.16 12.70 -11.87
CA ASP A 131 34.03 11.81 -11.66
C ASP A 131 34.43 10.49 -10.98
N ILE A 132 33.45 9.83 -10.36
CA ILE A 132 33.60 8.53 -9.70
C ILE A 132 32.63 7.54 -10.34
N PHE A 133 33.19 6.54 -11.04
CA PHE A 133 32.42 5.42 -11.57
C PHE A 133 32.48 4.26 -10.57
N VAL A 134 31.37 3.94 -9.92
CA VAL A 134 31.30 2.88 -8.91
C VAL A 134 30.98 1.55 -9.57
N LEU A 135 31.92 0.60 -9.47
CA LEU A 135 31.73 -0.77 -9.95
C LEU A 135 31.53 -1.70 -8.76
N ARG A 136 30.40 -2.41 -8.76
CA ARG A 136 30.01 -3.27 -7.65
C ARG A 136 30.31 -4.74 -7.92
N SER A 137 30.70 -5.46 -6.86
CA SER A 137 31.06 -6.87 -7.01
C SER A 137 29.84 -7.80 -7.17
N ASP A 138 28.68 -7.39 -6.66
CA ASP A 138 27.40 -8.09 -6.80
C ASP A 138 26.78 -7.97 -8.20
N SER A 139 27.15 -6.93 -8.95
CA SER A 139 26.81 -6.75 -10.37
C SER A 139 27.80 -7.40 -11.34
N ALA A 140 28.89 -8.01 -10.85
CA ALA A 140 29.94 -8.54 -11.70
C ALA A 140 29.45 -9.68 -12.62
N VAL A 141 29.77 -9.58 -13.91
CA VAL A 141 29.33 -10.54 -14.94
C VAL A 141 30.44 -11.50 -15.37
N SER A 142 30.10 -12.54 -16.13
CA SER A 142 31.09 -13.46 -16.71
C SER A 142 31.35 -13.22 -18.21
N ASP A 143 30.43 -12.53 -18.89
CA ASP A 143 30.52 -12.20 -20.31
C ASP A 143 30.90 -10.71 -20.48
N PRO A 144 32.04 -10.39 -21.14
CA PRO A 144 32.42 -9.01 -21.42
C PRO A 144 31.35 -8.21 -22.19
N ALA A 145 30.51 -8.87 -22.98
CA ALA A 145 29.45 -8.19 -23.73
C ALA A 145 28.30 -7.67 -22.84
N ALA A 146 28.18 -8.22 -21.63
CA ALA A 146 27.18 -7.85 -20.63
C ALA A 146 27.75 -6.95 -19.52
N ALA A 147 29.03 -6.57 -19.60
CA ALA A 147 29.65 -5.71 -18.60
C ALA A 147 29.28 -4.24 -18.85
N ASP A 148 29.21 -3.48 -17.76
CA ASP A 148 29.05 -2.03 -17.80
C ASP A 148 30.19 -1.38 -18.55
N VAL A 149 29.88 -0.26 -19.21
CA VAL A 149 30.81 0.45 -20.09
C VAL A 149 30.96 1.88 -19.60
N ILE A 150 32.16 2.23 -19.16
CA ILE A 150 32.56 3.62 -18.91
C ILE A 150 33.09 4.20 -20.23
N THR A 151 32.51 5.30 -20.70
CA THR A 151 32.71 5.75 -22.09
C THR A 151 33.77 6.84 -22.29
N ASP A 152 34.03 7.65 -21.27
CA ASP A 152 34.82 8.88 -21.36
C ASP A 152 35.90 9.05 -20.28
N PHE A 153 36.22 7.96 -19.56
CA PHE A 153 37.17 7.96 -18.44
C PHE A 153 38.45 8.75 -18.71
N ASN A 154 38.73 9.72 -17.85
CA ASN A 154 39.89 10.59 -17.87
C ASN A 154 40.78 10.36 -16.64
N SER A 155 41.84 9.58 -16.83
CA SER A 155 42.83 9.21 -15.78
C SER A 155 43.47 10.35 -14.98
N PHE A 156 43.34 11.62 -15.42
CA PHE A 156 43.87 12.76 -14.68
C PHE A 156 42.93 13.29 -13.59
N VAL A 157 41.64 13.01 -13.71
CA VAL A 157 40.60 13.61 -12.86
C VAL A 157 39.62 12.56 -12.33
N ASP A 158 39.35 11.50 -13.07
CA ASP A 158 38.36 10.49 -12.71
C ASP A 158 38.95 9.38 -11.85
N SER A 159 38.05 8.73 -11.10
CA SER A 159 38.35 7.60 -10.25
C SER A 159 37.38 6.45 -10.47
N ILE A 160 37.84 5.22 -10.19
CA ILE A 160 36.98 4.04 -10.18
C ILE A 160 36.73 3.64 -8.73
N GLY A 161 35.47 3.71 -8.32
CA GLY A 161 35.01 3.29 -7.01
C GLY A 161 34.82 1.77 -6.93
N LEU A 162 35.39 1.13 -5.91
CA LEU A 162 35.20 -0.30 -5.65
C LEU A 162 34.41 -0.52 -4.36
N THR A 163 33.48 -1.48 -4.38
CA THR A 163 32.71 -1.92 -3.20
C THR A 163 33.32 -3.16 -2.53
N ASP A 164 32.68 -3.62 -1.44
CA ASP A 164 32.97 -4.92 -0.80
C ASP A 164 34.42 -5.10 -0.32
N ASN A 165 35.08 -3.99 0.02
CA ASN A 165 36.48 -3.92 0.40
C ASN A 165 37.45 -4.44 -0.68
N LEU A 166 37.02 -4.48 -1.94
CA LEU A 166 37.93 -4.76 -3.05
C LEU A 166 38.97 -3.63 -3.15
N THR A 167 40.20 -4.02 -3.44
CA THR A 167 41.31 -3.10 -3.70
C THR A 167 41.87 -3.34 -5.09
N GLU A 168 42.67 -2.41 -5.61
CA GLU A 168 43.35 -2.59 -6.91
C GLU A 168 44.20 -3.88 -6.96
N ALA A 169 44.75 -4.33 -5.84
CA ALA A 169 45.51 -5.58 -5.76
C ALA A 169 44.65 -6.83 -6.09
N ASP A 170 43.35 -6.74 -5.85
CA ASP A 170 42.37 -7.79 -6.09
C ASP A 170 41.91 -7.83 -7.55
N LEU A 171 42.36 -6.91 -8.41
CA LEU A 171 41.91 -6.76 -9.79
C LEU A 171 42.90 -7.31 -10.82
N ILE A 172 42.38 -7.76 -11.96
CA ILE A 172 43.09 -8.00 -13.22
C ILE A 172 42.59 -6.97 -14.21
N LEU A 173 43.51 -6.18 -14.77
CA LEU A 173 43.23 -5.25 -15.87
C LEU A 173 43.67 -5.92 -17.18
N GLU A 174 42.70 -6.26 -18.02
CA GLU A 174 42.91 -6.97 -19.29
C GLU A 174 42.68 -6.03 -20.46
N GLU A 175 43.72 -5.75 -21.25
CA GLU A 175 43.60 -4.91 -22.45
C GLU A 175 42.87 -5.67 -23.57
N ILE A 176 41.86 -5.03 -24.16
CA ILE A 176 41.08 -5.55 -25.28
C ILE A 176 41.09 -4.51 -26.41
N SER A 177 41.70 -4.87 -27.54
CA SER A 177 41.67 -4.05 -28.76
C SER A 177 40.51 -4.48 -29.67
N ILE A 178 39.51 -3.62 -29.81
CA ILE A 178 38.40 -3.80 -30.75
C ILE A 178 38.65 -3.12 -32.11
N ALA A 179 39.64 -2.21 -32.18
CA ALA A 179 40.11 -1.58 -33.41
C ALA A 179 41.59 -1.14 -33.29
N PRO A 180 42.35 -1.04 -34.39
CA PRO A 180 43.74 -0.58 -34.34
C PRO A 180 43.87 0.83 -33.78
N GLY A 181 44.64 0.99 -32.69
CA GLY A 181 44.89 2.29 -32.05
C GLY A 181 43.88 2.70 -30.98
N ILE A 182 42.89 1.84 -30.68
CA ILE A 182 41.96 2.01 -29.57
C ILE A 182 42.15 0.85 -28.59
N SER A 183 42.63 1.17 -27.39
CA SER A 183 42.74 0.21 -26.29
C SER A 183 41.55 0.40 -25.35
N ASN A 184 40.88 -0.70 -25.01
CA ASN A 184 39.89 -0.72 -23.93
C ASN A 184 40.44 -1.61 -22.82
N THR A 185 39.97 -1.41 -21.59
CA THR A 185 40.41 -2.21 -20.46
C THR A 185 39.24 -2.87 -19.76
N LEU A 186 39.30 -4.19 -19.65
CA LEU A 186 38.35 -4.97 -18.85
C LEU A 186 38.88 -5.06 -17.41
N ILE A 187 38.04 -4.72 -16.45
CA ILE A 187 38.35 -4.79 -15.02
C ILE A 187 37.74 -6.07 -14.47
N LYS A 188 38.57 -6.96 -13.93
CA LYS A 188 38.13 -8.27 -13.46
C LYS A 188 38.59 -8.54 -12.05
N ILE A 189 37.80 -9.27 -11.27
CA ILE A 189 38.19 -9.75 -9.95
C ILE A 189 39.15 -10.92 -10.13
N ARG A 190 40.36 -10.82 -9.56
CA ARG A 190 41.44 -11.81 -9.73
C ARG A 190 41.06 -13.22 -9.30
N GLN A 191 40.26 -13.35 -8.24
CA GLN A 191 39.92 -14.64 -7.65
C GLN A 191 38.85 -15.39 -8.44
N SER A 192 37.80 -14.69 -8.89
CA SER A 192 36.66 -15.28 -9.59
C SER A 192 36.75 -15.15 -11.11
N ASN A 193 37.60 -14.25 -11.60
CA ASN A 193 37.65 -13.80 -13.00
C ASN A 193 36.34 -13.16 -13.47
N ALA A 194 35.43 -12.80 -12.53
CA ALA A 194 34.24 -12.02 -12.81
C ALA A 194 34.63 -10.61 -13.25
N ILE A 195 33.82 -10.00 -14.10
CA ILE A 195 34.08 -8.74 -14.78
C ILE A 195 33.26 -7.66 -14.08
N LEU A 196 33.95 -6.66 -13.53
CA LEU A 196 33.34 -5.50 -12.89
C LEU A 196 32.88 -4.44 -13.90
N GLY A 197 33.56 -4.35 -15.04
CA GLY A 197 33.25 -3.34 -16.05
C GLY A 197 34.30 -3.26 -17.15
N LEU A 198 33.99 -2.49 -18.19
CA LEU A 198 34.86 -2.16 -19.30
C LEU A 198 35.05 -0.64 -19.35
N VAL A 199 36.30 -0.20 -19.41
CA VAL A 199 36.63 1.21 -19.67
C VAL A 199 37.00 1.36 -21.13
N ALA A 200 36.19 2.13 -21.85
CA ALA A 200 36.40 2.39 -23.26
C ALA A 200 37.58 3.35 -23.46
N ASN A 201 38.36 3.15 -24.52
CA ASN A 201 39.47 4.03 -24.90
C ASN A 201 40.57 4.25 -23.83
N ALA A 202 40.64 3.40 -22.80
CA ALA A 202 41.68 3.41 -21.78
C ALA A 202 42.52 2.13 -21.81
N SER A 203 43.84 2.26 -21.67
CA SER A 203 44.76 1.14 -21.45
C SER A 203 44.85 0.79 -19.96
N PRO A 204 45.36 -0.41 -19.59
CA PRO A 204 45.56 -0.75 -18.19
C PRO A 204 46.49 0.21 -17.43
N GLN A 205 47.38 0.93 -18.13
CA GLN A 205 48.23 1.93 -17.50
C GLN A 205 47.47 3.20 -17.12
N ASP A 206 46.43 3.55 -17.87
CA ASP A 206 45.61 4.74 -17.62
C ASP A 206 44.73 4.57 -16.37
N LEU A 207 44.41 3.33 -15.99
CA LEU A 207 43.63 3.03 -14.78
C LEU A 207 44.49 2.82 -13.53
N ALA A 208 45.82 2.74 -13.67
CA ALA A 208 46.68 2.44 -12.54
C ALA A 208 46.64 3.56 -11.50
N ASN A 209 46.37 3.22 -10.23
CA ASN A 209 46.21 4.17 -9.11
C ASN A 209 44.99 5.11 -9.19
N THR A 210 44.00 4.84 -10.05
CA THR A 210 42.73 5.60 -10.07
C THR A 210 41.62 4.94 -9.23
N PHE A 211 41.91 3.78 -8.61
CA PHE A 211 40.95 3.03 -7.82
C PHE A 211 40.85 3.56 -6.38
N ILE A 212 39.62 3.76 -5.92
CA ILE A 212 39.29 4.21 -4.57
C ILE A 212 38.25 3.28 -3.93
N SER A 213 38.20 3.26 -2.59
CA SER A 213 37.08 2.60 -1.90
C SER A 213 35.84 3.46 -2.03
N ALA A 214 34.75 2.87 -2.54
CA ALA A 214 33.47 3.54 -2.72
C ALA A 214 32.35 2.97 -1.83
N THR A 215 32.70 2.26 -0.75
CA THR A 215 31.74 1.67 0.18
C THR A 215 30.77 2.67 0.84
N THR A 216 30.99 3.99 0.71
CA THR A 216 30.25 5.04 1.43
C THR A 216 29.71 6.19 0.57
N VAL A 217 29.56 6.03 -0.75
CA VAL A 217 29.40 7.17 -1.68
C VAL A 217 27.93 7.61 -1.90
N LEU A 218 26.94 6.76 -1.63
CA LEU A 218 25.55 6.99 -2.07
C LEU A 218 24.65 7.87 -1.16
N GLY A 219 25.17 8.50 -0.09
CA GLY A 219 24.41 9.48 0.71
C GLY A 219 23.15 8.99 1.43
N ASN A 220 22.73 7.75 1.20
CA ASN A 220 21.51 7.10 1.69
C ASN A 220 21.81 5.90 2.59
N GLN A 221 23.04 5.73 3.06
CA GLN A 221 23.42 4.53 3.82
C GLN A 221 23.16 4.65 5.33
N LEU A 222 22.41 3.70 5.86
CA LEU A 222 21.93 3.68 7.26
C LEU A 222 23.04 3.35 8.28
N ASP A 223 24.12 2.71 7.87
CA ASP A 223 25.29 2.39 8.73
C ASP A 223 26.08 3.62 9.18
N ARG A 224 25.88 4.76 8.51
CA ARG A 224 26.47 6.06 8.86
C ARG A 224 25.68 6.81 9.92
N ALA A 225 24.50 6.31 10.30
CA ALA A 225 23.63 6.97 11.26
C ALA A 225 24.28 7.08 12.66
N ARG A 226 24.16 8.27 13.26
CA ARG A 226 24.61 8.52 14.63
C ARG A 226 23.76 7.69 15.60
N ASP A 227 24.39 6.74 16.28
CA ASP A 227 23.69 5.86 17.22
C ASP A 227 23.29 6.60 18.51
N LEU A 228 21.98 6.67 18.76
CA LEU A 228 21.33 7.21 19.95
C LEU A 228 21.00 6.12 20.98
N GLY A 229 21.23 4.85 20.64
CA GLY A 229 20.98 3.69 21.49
C GLY A 229 19.49 3.41 21.71
N VAL A 230 19.16 2.84 22.87
CA VAL A 230 17.78 2.50 23.25
C VAL A 230 17.04 3.74 23.74
N LEU A 231 15.89 4.05 23.13
CA LEU A 231 15.07 5.21 23.49
C LEU A 231 14.19 4.89 24.71
N GLY A 232 14.76 5.00 25.91
CA GLY A 232 14.05 4.75 27.19
C GLY A 232 13.54 6.01 27.91
N ALA A 233 13.90 7.20 27.43
CA ALA A 233 13.47 8.50 27.92
C ALA A 233 13.61 9.52 26.78
N THR A 234 13.07 10.73 26.94
CA THR A 234 13.26 11.81 25.97
C THR A 234 14.76 12.08 25.75
N GLN A 235 15.18 12.06 24.49
CA GLN A 235 16.52 12.45 24.07
C GLN A 235 16.45 13.74 23.25
N THR A 236 17.41 14.64 23.48
CA THR A 236 17.54 15.90 22.75
C THR A 236 18.93 15.97 22.14
N ILE A 237 19.00 16.20 20.83
CA ILE A 237 20.23 16.24 20.04
C ILE A 237 20.31 17.62 19.38
N ALA A 238 21.42 18.32 19.61
CA ALA A 238 21.79 19.50 18.84
C ALA A 238 22.72 19.09 17.69
N ASP A 239 22.40 19.49 16.47
CA ASP A 239 23.18 19.22 15.25
C ASP A 239 22.87 20.29 14.19
N SER A 240 23.39 20.12 12.97
CA SER A 240 23.14 21.02 11.85
C SER A 240 23.10 20.32 10.51
N VAL A 241 22.36 20.93 9.57
CA VAL A 241 22.41 20.61 8.14
C VAL A 241 22.92 21.82 7.35
N SER A 242 23.57 21.55 6.22
CA SER A 242 24.17 22.56 5.35
C SER A 242 24.35 22.04 3.94
N ASN A 243 24.65 22.90 2.96
CA ASN A 243 24.82 22.46 1.57
C ASN A 243 25.94 21.41 1.40
N ALA A 244 26.93 21.37 2.31
CA ALA A 244 28.01 20.36 2.32
C ALA A 244 27.68 19.10 3.14
N ARG A 245 26.61 19.14 3.93
CA ARG A 245 26.06 18.03 4.72
C ARG A 245 24.54 18.21 4.77
N PRO A 246 23.83 17.88 3.68
CA PRO A 246 22.40 18.15 3.58
C PRO A 246 21.62 17.31 4.58
N ASP A 247 22.16 16.18 5.03
CA ASP A 247 21.47 15.23 5.91
C ASP A 247 22.17 14.97 7.25
N GLY A 248 21.35 14.82 8.28
CA GLY A 248 21.67 14.20 9.56
C GLY A 248 20.91 12.88 9.72
N LEU A 249 21.64 11.76 9.77
CA LEU A 249 21.07 10.43 10.04
C LEU A 249 21.33 10.02 11.50
N TYR A 250 20.29 9.54 12.17
CA TYR A 250 20.33 9.09 13.57
C TYR A 250 19.69 7.72 13.69
N ARG A 251 20.27 6.82 14.49
CA ARG A 251 19.74 5.47 14.72
C ARG A 251 19.29 5.34 16.16
N PHE A 252 18.14 4.72 16.40
CA PHE A 252 17.69 4.39 17.75
C PHE A 252 16.98 3.03 17.78
N THR A 253 16.79 2.47 18.97
CA THR A 253 16.06 1.22 19.18
C THR A 253 14.92 1.39 20.18
N LEU A 254 13.74 0.89 19.83
CA LEU A 254 12.60 0.74 20.72
C LEU A 254 12.57 -0.67 21.30
N PRO A 255 12.60 -0.83 22.63
CA PRO A 255 12.58 -2.16 23.26
C PRO A 255 11.19 -2.80 23.30
N ALA A 256 10.14 -2.01 23.11
CA ALA A 256 8.74 -2.43 23.11
C ALA A 256 7.92 -1.47 22.24
N THR A 257 6.74 -1.91 21.81
CA THR A 257 5.77 -1.04 21.11
C THR A 257 5.44 0.19 21.95
N SER A 258 5.60 1.37 21.38
CA SER A 258 5.58 2.64 22.12
C SER A 258 4.91 3.75 21.33
N ASP A 259 4.23 4.65 22.03
CA ASP A 259 3.78 5.93 21.47
C ASP A 259 5.02 6.81 21.29
N PHE A 260 5.41 7.00 20.04
CA PHE A 260 6.63 7.67 19.62
C PHE A 260 6.32 9.11 19.20
N ASN A 261 7.12 10.06 19.69
CA ASN A 261 7.03 11.47 19.34
C ASN A 261 8.42 11.95 18.93
N LEU A 262 8.48 12.68 17.83
CA LEU A 262 9.68 13.31 17.31
C LEU A 262 9.39 14.77 17.00
N THR A 263 10.33 15.66 17.30
CA THR A 263 10.23 17.07 16.94
C THR A 263 11.58 17.66 16.56
N VAL A 264 11.67 18.38 15.45
CA VAL A 264 12.84 19.19 15.07
C VAL A 264 12.50 20.66 15.25
N SER A 265 13.36 21.40 15.94
CA SER A 265 13.10 22.80 16.30
C SER A 265 14.37 23.64 16.37
N GLY A 266 14.25 24.95 16.61
CA GLY A 266 15.40 25.85 16.72
C GLY A 266 16.01 26.25 15.37
N LEU A 267 15.18 26.22 14.33
CA LEU A 267 15.55 26.45 12.95
C LEU A 267 15.79 27.92 12.65
N THR A 268 16.81 28.19 11.83
CA THR A 268 17.09 29.49 11.18
C THR A 268 16.97 29.40 9.66
N ALA A 269 16.77 28.20 9.14
CA ALA A 269 16.51 27.86 7.75
C ALA A 269 15.71 26.54 7.75
N ASP A 270 15.02 26.23 6.66
CA ASP A 270 14.02 25.17 6.60
C ASP A 270 14.65 23.76 6.52
N VAL A 271 14.07 22.81 7.24
CA VAL A 271 14.48 21.40 7.26
C VAL A 271 13.27 20.51 7.35
N ASP A 272 13.38 19.35 6.70
CA ASP A 272 12.38 18.30 6.78
C ASP A 272 12.88 17.15 7.65
N VAL A 273 11.96 16.28 8.05
CA VAL A 273 12.30 15.07 8.80
C VAL A 273 11.56 13.85 8.29
N ALA A 274 12.25 12.70 8.30
CA ALA A 274 11.67 11.40 8.02
C ALA A 274 12.07 10.39 9.10
N LEU A 275 11.11 9.56 9.50
CA LEU A 275 11.31 8.34 10.28
C LEU A 275 11.42 7.16 9.33
N ILE A 276 12.46 6.34 9.49
CA ILE A 276 12.86 5.29 8.56
C ILE A 276 13.05 3.97 9.31
N LYS A 277 12.77 2.85 8.65
CA LYS A 277 13.16 1.51 9.07
C LYS A 277 13.58 0.72 7.85
N ASP A 278 14.82 0.23 7.87
CA ASP A 278 15.37 -0.69 6.87
C ASP A 278 14.52 -1.97 6.81
N LEU A 279 13.66 -2.10 5.80
CA LEU A 279 12.75 -3.24 5.68
C LEU A 279 13.38 -4.41 4.92
N ASN A 280 14.26 -4.11 3.95
CA ASN A 280 14.88 -5.11 3.08
C ASN A 280 16.28 -5.54 3.57
N GLY A 281 16.87 -4.82 4.53
CA GLY A 281 18.16 -5.13 5.14
C GLY A 281 19.36 -4.79 4.27
N ASP A 282 19.18 -3.96 3.23
CA ASP A 282 20.24 -3.61 2.28
C ASP A 282 21.03 -2.36 2.70
N ASN A 283 20.66 -1.76 3.82
CA ASN A 283 21.32 -0.62 4.43
C ASN A 283 21.26 0.67 3.58
N SER A 284 20.34 0.75 2.62
CA SER A 284 19.94 1.97 1.89
C SER A 284 18.75 2.66 2.55
N ILE A 285 18.38 3.84 2.06
CA ILE A 285 17.07 4.46 2.35
C ILE A 285 16.27 4.42 1.06
N ASP A 286 15.37 3.45 0.99
CA ASP A 286 14.38 3.35 -0.06
C ASP A 286 13.10 4.08 0.34
N PHE A 287 12.26 4.41 -0.65
CA PHE A 287 10.94 4.94 -0.39
C PHE A 287 10.12 4.02 0.54
N THR A 288 10.26 2.69 0.39
CA THR A 288 9.57 1.71 1.23
C THR A 288 10.02 1.73 2.69
N ASP A 289 11.21 2.26 2.99
CA ASP A 289 11.74 2.32 4.34
C ASP A 289 11.23 3.52 5.12
N ILE A 290 10.65 4.53 4.46
CA ILE A 290 10.10 5.72 5.12
C ILE A 290 8.76 5.36 5.77
N ILE A 291 8.72 5.42 7.09
CA ILE A 291 7.53 5.15 7.91
C ILE A 291 6.65 6.39 8.01
N ALA A 292 7.27 7.57 8.17
CA ALA A 292 6.57 8.83 8.31
C ALA A 292 7.52 9.99 7.96
N SER A 293 6.98 11.11 7.53
CA SER A 293 7.73 12.35 7.30
C SER A 293 6.93 13.57 7.72
N SER A 294 7.64 14.68 7.95
CA SER A 294 7.07 16.01 8.14
C SER A 294 7.91 17.01 7.34
N GLN A 295 7.21 17.92 6.65
CA GLN A 295 7.76 18.91 5.73
C GLN A 295 7.04 20.26 5.91
N GLN A 296 7.03 20.79 7.14
CA GLN A 296 6.38 22.07 7.41
C GLN A 296 7.21 23.21 6.82
N PRO A 297 6.58 24.20 6.16
CA PRO A 297 7.35 25.28 5.55
C PRO A 297 7.99 26.22 6.58
N ASP A 298 9.05 26.89 6.12
CA ASP A 298 9.77 28.00 6.74
C ASP A 298 10.62 27.61 7.97
N LEU A 299 10.26 28.11 9.17
CA LEU A 299 10.95 27.84 10.44
C LEU A 299 10.04 27.10 11.42
N SER A 300 8.93 26.56 10.90
CA SER A 300 7.97 25.78 11.68
C SER A 300 8.66 24.52 12.20
N PRO A 301 8.40 24.08 13.44
CA PRO A 301 8.95 22.83 13.90
C PRO A 301 8.39 21.64 13.12
N GLU A 302 9.26 20.73 12.70
CA GLU A 302 8.84 19.43 12.17
C GLU A 302 8.40 18.52 13.31
N ALA A 303 7.32 17.77 13.11
CA ALA A 303 6.83 16.82 14.11
C ALA A 303 6.30 15.53 13.49
N ILE A 304 6.68 14.39 14.08
CA ILE A 304 6.15 13.07 13.75
C ILE A 304 5.65 12.43 15.05
N ASP A 305 4.36 12.13 15.09
CA ASP A 305 3.70 11.46 16.22
C ASP A 305 3.09 10.15 15.73
N ILE A 306 3.54 9.02 16.30
CA ILE A 306 3.06 7.68 15.96
C ILE A 306 2.61 6.97 17.23
N ASN A 307 1.33 6.61 17.30
CA ASN A 307 0.80 5.79 18.38
C ASN A 307 1.12 4.31 18.14
N GLY A 308 1.73 3.65 19.12
CA GLY A 308 2.04 2.22 19.02
C GLY A 308 3.07 1.83 17.94
N LEU A 309 4.11 2.64 17.73
CA LEU A 309 5.25 2.28 16.89
C LEU A 309 5.91 1.01 17.43
N ALA A 310 6.04 -0.02 16.59
CA ALA A 310 6.50 -1.34 17.00
C ALA A 310 7.92 -1.33 17.60
N ALA A 311 8.25 -2.38 18.38
CA ALA A 311 9.63 -2.59 18.81
C ALA A 311 10.55 -2.84 17.61
N GLY A 312 11.77 -2.28 17.63
CA GLY A 312 12.70 -2.41 16.52
C GLY A 312 13.77 -1.33 16.48
N THR A 313 14.64 -1.42 15.49
CA THR A 313 15.62 -0.38 15.16
C THR A 313 15.02 0.53 14.10
N TYR A 314 15.18 1.83 14.32
CA TYR A 314 14.64 2.90 13.48
C TYR A 314 15.73 3.93 13.24
N PHE A 315 15.52 4.72 12.20
CA PHE A 315 16.40 5.79 11.79
C PHE A 315 15.60 7.09 11.65
N VAL A 316 16.22 8.21 11.94
CA VAL A 316 15.70 9.54 11.67
C VAL A 316 16.62 10.19 10.67
N ARG A 317 16.07 10.66 9.56
CA ARG A 317 16.75 11.56 8.63
C ARG A 317 16.21 12.96 8.84
N VAL A 318 17.05 13.88 9.29
CA VAL A 318 16.77 15.32 9.24
C VAL A 318 17.51 15.84 8.01
N TYR A 319 16.81 16.46 7.07
CA TYR A 319 17.39 16.85 5.79
C TYR A 319 17.10 18.31 5.48
N GLN A 320 18.08 18.97 4.89
CA GLN A 320 18.02 20.36 4.53
C GLN A 320 16.98 20.57 3.43
N TYR A 321 16.00 21.43 3.69
CA TYR A 321 15.05 21.85 2.66
C TYR A 321 15.52 23.17 2.03
N GLN A 322 15.74 24.21 2.86
CA GLN A 322 16.24 25.50 2.40
C GLN A 322 17.26 26.12 3.36
N GLY A 323 18.47 26.39 2.87
CA GLY A 323 19.49 27.14 3.61
C GLY A 323 20.11 26.35 4.78
N SER A 324 21.30 26.73 5.22
CA SER A 324 21.99 25.99 6.29
C SER A 324 21.45 26.38 7.66
N THR A 325 21.18 25.41 8.53
CA THR A 325 20.65 25.68 9.86
C THR A 325 21.18 24.72 10.92
N ASN A 326 21.22 25.23 12.15
CA ASN A 326 21.28 24.37 13.33
C ASN A 326 19.87 23.91 13.69
N PHE A 327 19.76 22.78 14.38
CA PHE A 327 18.48 22.30 14.90
C PHE A 327 18.65 21.56 16.24
N SER A 328 17.51 21.40 16.90
CA SER A 328 17.31 20.59 18.11
C SER A 328 16.30 19.48 17.78
N LEU A 329 16.80 18.27 17.63
CA LEU A 329 16.03 17.05 17.41
C LEU A 329 15.67 16.44 18.76
N ASN A 330 14.37 16.34 19.05
CA ASN A 330 13.84 15.72 20.25
C ASN A 330 13.14 14.42 19.87
N LEU A 331 13.48 13.31 20.52
CA LEU A 331 12.79 12.03 20.38
C LEU A 331 12.29 11.60 21.74
N SER A 332 11.08 11.05 21.80
CA SER A 332 10.58 10.38 23.00
C SER A 332 9.70 9.20 22.62
N ALA A 333 9.69 8.20 23.49
CA ALA A 333 8.83 7.03 23.33
C ALA A 333 8.28 6.68 24.70
N THR A 334 6.96 6.57 24.79
CA THR A 334 6.28 6.05 25.98
C THR A 334 5.76 4.66 25.64
N PRO A 335 6.15 3.59 26.35
CA PRO A 335 5.58 2.27 26.12
C PRO A 335 4.06 2.36 26.12
N ALA A 336 3.43 1.98 25.01
CA ALA A 336 2.00 2.15 24.83
C ALA A 336 1.30 1.43 25.98
N THR A 337 0.33 2.07 26.62
CA THR A 337 -0.44 1.39 27.68
C THR A 337 -1.22 0.27 27.03
N VAL A 338 -0.75 -0.96 27.30
CA VAL A 338 -1.20 -2.19 26.65
C VAL A 338 -2.71 -2.32 26.79
N SER A 339 -3.45 -2.05 25.71
CA SER A 339 -4.76 -2.65 25.55
C SER A 339 -4.52 -4.09 25.10
N PRO A 340 -4.91 -5.11 25.90
CA PRO A 340 -4.73 -6.52 25.55
C PRO A 340 -5.44 -6.94 24.26
N ASN A 341 -6.16 -6.02 23.60
CA ASN A 341 -6.95 -6.24 22.39
C ASN A 341 -6.40 -5.49 21.15
N ASN A 342 -5.22 -4.86 21.22
CA ASN A 342 -4.61 -4.23 20.04
C ASN A 342 -3.93 -5.32 19.16
N PRO A 343 -4.32 -5.48 17.87
CA PRO A 343 -3.72 -6.45 16.95
C PRO A 343 -2.22 -6.24 16.72
N SER A 344 -1.68 -5.04 16.96
CA SER A 344 -0.23 -4.78 16.93
C SER A 344 0.58 -5.61 17.94
N ASN A 345 -0.08 -6.29 18.89
CA ASN A 345 0.52 -7.23 19.83
C ASN A 345 0.51 -8.70 19.34
N LEU A 346 -0.16 -9.01 18.23
CA LEU A 346 -0.19 -10.35 17.64
C LEU A 346 0.97 -10.49 16.65
N GLN A 347 1.90 -11.42 16.91
CA GLN A 347 3.01 -11.68 15.99
C GLN A 347 2.51 -12.08 14.60
N GLY A 348 3.12 -11.52 13.55
CA GLY A 348 2.96 -11.91 12.14
C GLY A 348 1.82 -11.25 11.37
N PHE A 349 1.66 -9.95 11.59
CA PHE A 349 1.08 -9.03 10.61
C PHE A 349 2.09 -8.78 9.47
N ASP A 350 1.64 -8.83 8.21
CA ASP A 350 2.40 -8.50 7.00
C ASP A 350 1.84 -7.20 6.40
N SER A 351 2.70 -6.29 5.95
CA SER A 351 2.27 -4.99 5.43
C SER A 351 1.44 -5.08 4.14
N ARG A 352 1.49 -6.21 3.43
CA ARG A 352 0.70 -6.44 2.21
C ARG A 352 -0.68 -7.01 2.55
N PHE A 353 -0.73 -8.09 3.32
CA PHE A 353 -1.96 -8.89 3.52
C PHE A 353 -2.45 -8.96 4.98
N GLY A 354 -1.88 -8.16 5.87
CA GLY A 354 -2.26 -8.09 7.28
C GLY A 354 -2.06 -9.42 8.00
N PHE A 355 -3.08 -9.94 8.67
CA PHE A 355 -2.99 -11.20 9.41
C PHE A 355 -3.05 -12.47 8.55
N GLY A 356 -3.37 -12.33 7.26
CA GLY A 356 -3.50 -13.44 6.30
C GLY A 356 -4.94 -13.77 5.94
N LEU A 357 -5.10 -14.89 5.24
CA LEU A 357 -6.37 -15.36 4.71
C LEU A 357 -7.31 -15.82 5.83
N VAL A 358 -8.54 -15.32 5.85
CA VAL A 358 -9.55 -15.75 6.83
C VAL A 358 -9.83 -17.25 6.69
N ASN A 359 -9.83 -17.96 7.82
CA ASN A 359 -10.13 -19.39 7.90
C ASN A 359 -11.37 -19.62 8.79
N ALA A 360 -12.51 -19.90 8.15
CA ALA A 360 -13.80 -20.09 8.82
C ALA A 360 -13.77 -21.30 9.77
N ALA A 361 -13.21 -22.43 9.34
CA ALA A 361 -13.12 -23.64 10.16
C ALA A 361 -12.35 -23.40 11.47
N ALA A 362 -11.21 -22.70 11.39
CA ALA A 362 -10.40 -22.40 12.57
C ALA A 362 -11.05 -21.31 13.44
N ALA A 363 -11.57 -20.24 12.83
CA ALA A 363 -12.19 -19.13 13.55
C ALA A 363 -13.43 -19.58 14.33
N VAL A 364 -14.32 -20.35 13.69
CA VAL A 364 -15.57 -20.83 14.30
C VAL A 364 -15.29 -21.91 15.35
N ALA A 365 -14.37 -22.84 15.10
CA ALA A 365 -13.96 -23.81 16.11
C ALA A 365 -13.40 -23.12 17.36
N LYS A 366 -12.59 -22.07 17.17
CA LYS A 366 -12.01 -21.29 18.27
C LYS A 366 -13.05 -20.48 19.02
N ALA A 367 -14.05 -19.92 18.34
CA ALA A 367 -15.20 -19.28 18.97
C ALA A 367 -15.97 -20.23 19.91
N GLN A 368 -16.00 -21.53 19.60
CA GLN A 368 -16.60 -22.57 20.45
C GLN A 368 -15.63 -23.15 21.50
N GLY A 369 -14.35 -22.77 21.49
CA GLY A 369 -13.33 -23.36 22.37
C GLY A 369 -12.98 -24.81 22.01
N THR A 370 -13.08 -25.16 20.72
CA THR A 370 -12.80 -26.50 20.18
C THR A 370 -11.59 -26.50 19.24
N ALA A 371 -11.09 -27.68 18.88
CA ALA A 371 -10.04 -27.81 17.87
C ALA A 371 -10.59 -27.50 16.47
N THR A 372 -9.73 -26.95 15.58
CA THR A 372 -10.07 -26.66 14.18
C THR A 372 -10.80 -27.82 13.53
N PHE A 373 -11.90 -27.50 12.84
CA PHE A 373 -12.70 -28.53 12.17
C PHE A 373 -11.89 -29.26 11.09
N PRO A 374 -12.11 -30.57 10.91
CA PRO A 374 -11.42 -31.34 9.89
C PRO A 374 -11.84 -30.89 8.49
N ASP A 375 -10.90 -30.96 7.54
CA ASP A 375 -11.16 -30.69 6.13
C ASP A 375 -12.29 -31.56 5.58
N VAL A 376 -13.10 -30.98 4.69
CA VAL A 376 -14.11 -31.70 3.92
C VAL A 376 -13.76 -31.63 2.42
N PRO A 377 -14.34 -32.49 1.56
CA PRO A 377 -14.13 -32.36 0.13
C PRO A 377 -14.60 -31.00 -0.39
N ASP A 378 -13.73 -30.34 -1.16
CA ASP A 378 -14.04 -29.07 -1.83
C ASP A 378 -15.28 -29.21 -2.73
N LEU A 379 -16.10 -28.16 -2.76
CA LEU A 379 -17.22 -28.07 -3.69
C LEU A 379 -16.73 -27.91 -5.13
N GLY A 380 -15.64 -27.17 -5.32
CA GLY A 380 -14.99 -26.93 -6.60
C GLY A 380 -15.77 -25.99 -7.53
N GLY A 381 -15.23 -25.79 -8.74
CA GLY A 381 -15.85 -24.92 -9.74
C GLY A 381 -15.92 -23.46 -9.29
N ASP A 382 -17.12 -22.88 -9.29
CA ASP A 382 -17.38 -21.49 -8.93
C ASP A 382 -17.46 -21.24 -7.41
N GLU A 383 -17.37 -22.31 -6.62
CA GLU A 383 -17.39 -22.28 -5.15
C GLU A 383 -16.00 -22.15 -4.51
N TRP A 384 -14.95 -22.00 -5.34
CA TRP A 384 -13.56 -21.99 -4.89
C TRP A 384 -13.27 -21.03 -3.74
N GLY A 385 -13.93 -19.87 -3.69
CA GLY A 385 -13.73 -18.90 -2.61
C GLY A 385 -14.17 -19.46 -1.26
N ARG A 386 -15.32 -20.15 -1.24
CA ARG A 386 -15.88 -20.77 -0.03
C ARG A 386 -15.00 -21.95 0.42
N ASP A 387 -14.47 -22.72 -0.53
CA ASP A 387 -13.49 -23.78 -0.25
C ASP A 387 -12.19 -23.20 0.34
N LEU A 388 -11.68 -22.10 -0.23
CA LEU A 388 -10.42 -21.48 0.18
C LEU A 388 -10.46 -20.94 1.61
N ILE A 389 -11.60 -20.36 2.03
CA ILE A 389 -11.80 -19.90 3.42
C ILE A 389 -12.30 -21.01 4.35
N LYS A 390 -12.46 -22.25 3.88
CA LYS A 390 -12.91 -23.39 4.69
C LYS A 390 -14.31 -23.24 5.30
N ALA A 391 -15.25 -22.65 4.54
CA ALA A 391 -16.64 -22.53 4.94
C ALA A 391 -17.40 -23.89 4.94
N PRO A 392 -17.18 -24.81 3.96
CA PRO A 392 -17.82 -26.12 3.96
C PRO A 392 -17.60 -26.96 5.23
N GLU A 393 -16.42 -26.87 5.84
CA GLU A 393 -16.07 -27.52 7.10
C GLU A 393 -16.96 -27.06 8.25
N VAL A 394 -17.32 -25.78 8.27
CA VAL A 394 -18.23 -25.19 9.26
C VAL A 394 -19.67 -25.66 9.01
N TRP A 395 -20.11 -25.69 7.75
CA TRP A 395 -21.45 -26.18 7.42
C TRP A 395 -21.62 -27.67 7.76
N ALA A 396 -20.56 -28.46 7.69
CA ALA A 396 -20.57 -29.86 8.13
C ALA A 396 -20.83 -30.00 9.64
N GLN A 397 -20.60 -28.94 10.43
CA GLN A 397 -20.97 -28.88 11.85
C GLN A 397 -22.42 -28.40 12.08
N GLY A 398 -23.17 -28.10 11.02
CA GLY A 398 -24.54 -27.60 11.10
C GLY A 398 -24.66 -26.10 11.39
N LEU A 399 -23.58 -25.34 11.26
CA LEU A 399 -23.56 -23.89 11.40
C LEU A 399 -23.62 -23.25 10.01
N THR A 400 -24.60 -22.40 9.75
CA THR A 400 -24.90 -21.80 8.44
C THR A 400 -25.30 -20.32 8.50
N GLY A 401 -25.22 -19.67 9.67
CA GLY A 401 -25.58 -18.27 9.88
C GLY A 401 -26.97 -18.02 10.45
N ASP A 402 -27.64 -19.05 11.00
CA ASP A 402 -29.02 -18.90 11.50
C ASP A 402 -29.14 -17.81 12.57
N GLY A 403 -30.16 -16.97 12.41
CA GLY A 403 -30.49 -15.93 13.39
C GLY A 403 -29.57 -14.71 13.37
N ILE A 404 -28.61 -14.65 12.43
CA ILE A 404 -27.72 -13.51 12.27
C ILE A 404 -28.24 -12.59 11.16
N VAL A 405 -28.23 -11.28 11.43
CA VAL A 405 -28.57 -10.25 10.45
C VAL A 405 -27.28 -9.55 10.01
N VAL A 406 -27.07 -9.50 8.69
CA VAL A 406 -25.98 -8.81 8.02
C VAL A 406 -26.56 -7.66 7.21
N ALA A 407 -26.21 -6.42 7.55
CA ALA A 407 -26.54 -5.26 6.76
C ALA A 407 -25.59 -5.15 5.56
N VAL A 408 -26.15 -4.98 4.36
CA VAL A 408 -25.41 -4.76 3.12
C VAL A 408 -25.65 -3.32 2.71
N ILE A 409 -24.65 -2.47 2.95
CA ILE A 409 -24.64 -1.06 2.55
C ILE A 409 -24.01 -0.98 1.16
N ASP A 410 -24.82 -0.83 0.12
CA ASP A 410 -24.38 -0.93 -1.28
C ASP A 410 -25.40 -0.29 -2.26
N SER A 411 -25.50 -0.76 -3.50
CA SER A 411 -26.46 -0.32 -4.53
C SER A 411 -27.89 -0.83 -4.34
N GLY A 412 -28.19 -1.50 -3.23
CA GLY A 412 -29.44 -2.22 -2.98
C GLY A 412 -29.29 -3.72 -3.19
N VAL A 413 -30.39 -4.46 -3.04
CA VAL A 413 -30.43 -5.91 -3.27
C VAL A 413 -31.68 -6.29 -4.04
N ASP A 414 -31.55 -7.12 -5.08
CA ASP A 414 -32.70 -7.77 -5.70
C ASP A 414 -33.27 -8.82 -4.74
N TYR A 415 -34.17 -8.36 -3.88
CA TYR A 415 -34.86 -9.17 -2.89
C TYR A 415 -35.84 -10.19 -3.51
N ASN A 416 -36.05 -10.16 -4.83
CA ASN A 416 -36.82 -11.17 -5.57
C ASN A 416 -35.95 -12.25 -6.20
N HIS A 417 -34.62 -12.13 -6.13
CA HIS A 417 -33.71 -13.11 -6.68
C HIS A 417 -33.96 -14.50 -6.05
N PRO A 418 -34.25 -15.57 -6.81
CA PRO A 418 -34.70 -16.85 -6.25
C PRO A 418 -33.73 -17.46 -5.24
N ASP A 419 -32.45 -17.17 -5.39
CA ASP A 419 -31.37 -17.64 -4.51
C ASP A 419 -31.22 -16.82 -3.21
N LEU A 420 -31.80 -15.62 -3.17
CA LEU A 420 -31.83 -14.75 -1.99
C LEU A 420 -33.19 -14.75 -1.29
N THR A 421 -34.27 -15.07 -2.01
CA THR A 421 -35.61 -15.16 -1.43
C THR A 421 -35.62 -16.11 -0.23
N GLY A 422 -36.24 -15.68 0.87
CA GLY A 422 -36.22 -16.39 2.15
C GLY A 422 -35.06 -15.98 3.08
N ASN A 423 -33.98 -15.39 2.55
CA ASN A 423 -32.87 -14.84 3.32
C ASN A 423 -32.85 -13.30 3.38
N ILE A 424 -33.82 -12.62 2.79
CA ILE A 424 -33.99 -11.18 2.99
C ILE A 424 -34.58 -10.92 4.38
N TRP A 425 -33.96 -10.02 5.13
CA TRP A 425 -34.42 -9.51 6.41
C TRP A 425 -35.74 -8.76 6.23
N SER A 426 -36.57 -8.82 7.27
CA SER A 426 -37.81 -8.06 7.32
C SER A 426 -37.91 -7.29 8.62
N ASN A 427 -38.32 -6.02 8.56
CA ASN A 427 -38.59 -5.23 9.75
C ASN A 427 -39.82 -5.80 10.48
N ALA A 428 -39.61 -6.30 11.71
CA ALA A 428 -40.68 -6.84 12.55
C ALA A 428 -41.73 -5.79 12.93
N GLY A 429 -41.33 -4.51 13.02
CA GLY A 429 -42.20 -3.37 13.27
C GLY A 429 -43.24 -3.14 12.16
N GLU A 430 -42.82 -3.42 10.93
CA GLU A 430 -43.61 -3.29 9.70
C GLU A 430 -44.30 -4.59 9.25
N THR A 431 -44.33 -5.61 10.13
CA THR A 431 -44.96 -6.89 9.80
C THR A 431 -46.40 -6.95 10.29
N GLY A 432 -47.31 -7.47 9.45
CA GLY A 432 -48.70 -7.74 9.82
C GLY A 432 -49.67 -6.65 9.36
N VAL A 433 -50.68 -6.35 10.18
CA VAL A 433 -51.68 -5.32 9.86
C VAL A 433 -51.80 -4.27 10.97
N ASP A 434 -52.09 -3.03 10.58
CA ASP A 434 -52.33 -1.93 11.50
C ASP A 434 -53.70 -2.06 12.23
N ALA A 435 -54.01 -1.12 13.12
CA ALA A 435 -55.24 -1.12 13.91
C ALA A 435 -56.54 -1.06 13.07
N ILE A 436 -56.45 -0.70 11.78
CA ILE A 436 -57.58 -0.61 10.86
C ILE A 436 -57.52 -1.67 9.74
N GLY A 437 -56.60 -2.63 9.85
CA GLY A 437 -56.49 -3.80 8.96
C GLY A 437 -55.70 -3.58 7.67
N ARG A 438 -54.92 -2.50 7.55
CA ARG A 438 -54.02 -2.27 6.40
C ARG A 438 -52.69 -3.00 6.62
N ASN A 439 -52.10 -3.53 5.56
CA ASN A 439 -50.80 -4.20 5.61
C ASN A 439 -49.71 -3.20 5.99
N LYS A 440 -49.03 -3.42 7.12
CA LYS A 440 -48.04 -2.48 7.67
C LYS A 440 -46.91 -2.18 6.69
N ALA A 441 -46.38 -3.23 6.05
CA ALA A 441 -45.36 -3.16 5.02
C ALA A 441 -45.68 -2.28 3.78
N SER A 442 -46.88 -1.69 3.68
CA SER A 442 -47.29 -0.85 2.55
C SER A 442 -48.47 0.08 2.91
N ASN A 443 -48.61 0.52 4.17
CA ASN A 443 -49.77 1.32 4.59
C ASN A 443 -49.50 2.84 4.54
N GLY A 444 -48.27 3.24 4.20
CA GLY A 444 -47.79 4.62 4.17
C GLY A 444 -47.52 5.21 5.55
N VAL A 445 -47.22 4.39 6.56
CA VAL A 445 -47.01 4.79 7.95
C VAL A 445 -45.73 4.15 8.47
N ASP A 446 -44.93 4.94 9.17
CA ASP A 446 -43.85 4.45 10.02
C ASP A 446 -44.47 3.83 11.28
N ASP A 447 -44.68 2.51 11.26
CA ASP A 447 -45.46 1.76 12.26
C ASP A 447 -44.65 1.47 13.56
N ASP A 448 -43.32 1.53 13.50
CA ASP A 448 -42.43 1.35 14.65
C ASP A 448 -41.80 2.66 15.17
N GLY A 449 -42.00 3.76 14.45
CA GLY A 449 -41.56 5.10 14.82
C GLY A 449 -40.06 5.30 14.66
N ASN A 450 -39.40 4.51 13.80
CA ASN A 450 -37.97 4.56 13.58
C ASN A 450 -37.53 5.69 12.62
N GLY A 451 -38.49 6.40 12.01
CA GLY A 451 -38.28 7.48 11.05
C GLY A 451 -38.37 7.08 9.58
N PHE A 452 -38.63 5.80 9.28
CA PHE A 452 -38.60 5.21 7.94
C PHE A 452 -39.94 4.55 7.63
N VAL A 453 -40.70 5.16 6.70
CA VAL A 453 -42.07 4.74 6.37
C VAL A 453 -42.08 3.43 5.59
N ASP A 454 -42.79 2.42 6.08
CA ASP A 454 -42.98 1.13 5.39
C ASP A 454 -41.64 0.42 5.03
N ASP A 455 -40.58 0.58 5.83
CA ASP A 455 -39.21 0.05 5.61
C ASP A 455 -39.07 -1.48 5.80
N PHE A 456 -40.10 -2.22 5.38
CA PHE A 456 -40.26 -3.65 5.64
C PHE A 456 -39.08 -4.52 5.18
N ARG A 457 -38.29 -4.11 4.17
CA ARG A 457 -37.14 -4.86 3.64
C ARG A 457 -35.84 -4.06 3.69
N GLY A 458 -35.74 -3.07 4.58
CA GLY A 458 -34.65 -2.10 4.59
C GLY A 458 -35.03 -0.82 3.88
N TRP A 459 -34.03 -0.02 3.48
CA TRP A 459 -34.24 1.37 3.09
C TRP A 459 -33.36 1.81 1.91
N ASP A 460 -33.93 2.65 1.04
CA ASP A 460 -33.21 3.39 0.01
C ASP A 460 -32.91 4.81 0.49
N PHE A 461 -31.65 5.07 0.85
CA PHE A 461 -31.17 6.39 1.24
C PHE A 461 -30.91 7.33 0.05
N VAL A 462 -30.77 6.79 -1.17
CA VAL A 462 -30.58 7.58 -2.40
C VAL A 462 -31.85 8.34 -2.72
N ASN A 463 -32.99 7.63 -2.72
CA ASN A 463 -34.30 8.19 -3.06
C ASN A 463 -35.14 8.55 -1.83
N ASN A 464 -34.70 8.12 -0.64
CA ASN A 464 -35.39 8.28 0.63
C ASN A 464 -36.78 7.64 0.62
N ASP A 465 -36.82 6.37 0.24
CA ASP A 465 -38.02 5.53 0.21
C ASP A 465 -37.73 4.08 0.68
N ASN A 466 -38.78 3.26 0.68
CA ASN A 466 -38.76 1.90 1.22
C ASN A 466 -38.42 0.82 0.18
N ASP A 467 -37.87 1.18 -0.97
CA ASP A 467 -37.54 0.24 -2.04
C ASP A 467 -36.03 0.12 -2.28
N PRO A 468 -35.30 -0.63 -1.44
CA PRO A 468 -33.85 -0.85 -1.60
C PRO A 468 -33.53 -1.85 -2.74
N MET A 469 -34.30 -1.83 -3.83
CA MET A 469 -34.09 -2.65 -5.01
C MET A 469 -32.77 -2.28 -5.70
N ASP A 470 -32.02 -3.30 -6.12
CA ASP A 470 -30.77 -3.10 -6.85
C ASP A 470 -31.04 -2.83 -8.34
N ASP A 471 -30.74 -1.61 -8.76
CA ASP A 471 -30.77 -1.16 -10.16
C ASP A 471 -29.37 -1.07 -10.79
N ASN A 472 -28.33 -1.48 -10.07
CA ASN A 472 -26.96 -1.59 -10.57
C ASN A 472 -26.61 -3.07 -10.82
N SER A 473 -26.16 -3.79 -9.80
CA SER A 473 -25.86 -5.23 -9.75
C SER A 473 -24.94 -5.58 -8.59
N HIS A 474 -24.16 -4.61 -8.13
CA HIS A 474 -23.09 -4.81 -7.17
C HIS A 474 -23.63 -5.32 -5.83
N GLY A 475 -24.63 -4.65 -5.23
CA GLY A 475 -25.17 -5.05 -3.93
C GLY A 475 -25.87 -6.41 -3.94
N THR A 476 -26.53 -6.80 -5.02
CA THR A 476 -27.07 -8.16 -5.17
C THR A 476 -25.96 -9.22 -5.22
N HIS A 477 -24.83 -8.89 -5.85
CA HIS A 477 -23.65 -9.78 -5.89
C HIS A 477 -23.05 -9.98 -4.50
N ILE A 478 -22.91 -8.88 -3.73
CA ILE A 478 -22.47 -8.91 -2.33
C ILE A 478 -23.41 -9.75 -1.47
N ALA A 479 -24.73 -9.54 -1.59
CA ALA A 479 -25.74 -10.28 -0.82
C ALA A 479 -25.68 -11.79 -1.07
N GLY A 480 -25.44 -12.22 -2.32
CA GLY A 480 -25.26 -13.63 -2.67
C GLY A 480 -24.04 -14.27 -2.01
N LEU A 481 -22.91 -13.55 -1.96
CA LEU A 481 -21.69 -14.05 -1.31
C LEU A 481 -21.86 -14.23 0.19
N VAL A 482 -22.70 -13.41 0.82
CA VAL A 482 -23.06 -13.60 2.23
C VAL A 482 -24.02 -14.78 2.40
N ALA A 483 -25.18 -14.77 1.72
CA ALA A 483 -26.31 -15.62 2.09
C ALA A 483 -27.15 -16.19 0.93
N ALA A 484 -26.57 -16.43 -0.25
CA ALA A 484 -27.22 -17.29 -1.25
C ALA A 484 -27.50 -18.69 -0.66
N LYS A 485 -28.64 -19.28 -1.01
CA LYS A 485 -29.15 -20.47 -0.32
C LYS A 485 -28.33 -21.71 -0.66
N LYS A 486 -28.10 -22.53 0.37
CA LYS A 486 -27.52 -23.87 0.19
C LYS A 486 -28.58 -24.88 -0.27
N ASP A 487 -29.13 -24.70 -1.47
CA ASP A 487 -30.17 -25.57 -2.04
C ASP A 487 -29.76 -26.27 -3.35
N GLY A 488 -28.51 -26.07 -3.79
CA GLY A 488 -27.95 -26.68 -4.99
C GLY A 488 -28.28 -25.96 -6.29
N VAL A 489 -28.89 -24.77 -6.22
CA VAL A 489 -29.09 -23.86 -7.34
C VAL A 489 -28.09 -22.71 -7.23
N GLY A 490 -27.50 -22.26 -8.34
CA GLY A 490 -26.68 -21.06 -8.34
C GLY A 490 -25.39 -21.21 -7.54
N ILE A 491 -25.27 -20.42 -6.48
CA ILE A 491 -24.13 -20.41 -5.56
C ILE A 491 -24.57 -20.58 -4.11
N THR A 492 -23.66 -21.03 -3.25
CA THR A 492 -23.86 -21.03 -1.80
C THR A 492 -23.09 -19.88 -1.16
N GLY A 493 -23.81 -18.99 -0.45
CA GLY A 493 -23.19 -17.93 0.33
C GLY A 493 -22.41 -18.50 1.52
N THR A 494 -21.44 -17.74 2.05
CA THR A 494 -20.61 -18.19 3.19
C THR A 494 -21.46 -18.52 4.43
N ALA A 495 -22.53 -17.76 4.67
CA ALA A 495 -23.51 -17.96 5.73
C ALA A 495 -24.92 -18.11 5.11
N PRO A 496 -25.24 -19.29 4.52
CA PRO A 496 -26.38 -19.45 3.62
C PRO A 496 -27.77 -19.40 4.29
N THR A 497 -27.85 -19.17 5.59
CA THR A 497 -29.11 -18.93 6.32
C THR A 497 -29.16 -17.60 7.09
N ALA A 498 -28.12 -16.78 6.98
CA ALA A 498 -28.12 -15.42 7.50
C ALA A 498 -29.19 -14.56 6.81
N LYS A 499 -29.66 -13.53 7.50
CA LYS A 499 -30.61 -12.55 6.95
C LYS A 499 -29.88 -11.33 6.42
N ILE A 500 -30.10 -10.99 5.17
CA ILE A 500 -29.56 -9.79 4.51
C ILE A 500 -30.51 -8.63 4.77
N MET A 501 -30.02 -7.53 5.35
CA MET A 501 -30.71 -6.25 5.43
C MET A 501 -30.19 -5.34 4.30
N PRO A 502 -30.94 -5.18 3.20
CA PRO A 502 -30.60 -4.28 2.09
C PRO A 502 -30.63 -2.82 2.52
N LEU A 503 -29.53 -2.10 2.32
CA LEU A 503 -29.45 -0.65 2.53
C LEU A 503 -28.83 -0.02 1.28
N LYS A 504 -29.67 0.65 0.49
CA LYS A 504 -29.26 1.25 -0.78
C LYS A 504 -28.74 2.66 -0.54
N ILE A 505 -27.47 2.88 -0.85
CA ILE A 505 -26.79 4.18 -0.76
C ILE A 505 -26.09 4.59 -2.06
N LEU A 506 -25.98 3.67 -3.02
CA LEU A 506 -25.45 3.93 -4.36
C LEU A 506 -26.60 3.94 -5.38
N ASP A 507 -26.58 4.92 -6.29
CA ASP A 507 -27.51 4.98 -7.41
C ASP A 507 -27.17 3.96 -8.51
N SER A 508 -27.98 3.93 -9.58
CA SER A 508 -27.74 3.04 -10.74
C SER A 508 -26.37 3.20 -11.40
N ALA A 509 -25.71 4.36 -11.26
CA ALA A 509 -24.37 4.61 -11.77
C ALA A 509 -23.25 4.22 -10.77
N GLY A 510 -23.62 3.73 -9.58
CA GLY A 510 -22.68 3.39 -8.52
C GLY A 510 -22.20 4.59 -7.70
N VAL A 511 -22.90 5.73 -7.78
CA VAL A 511 -22.52 6.96 -7.09
C VAL A 511 -23.31 7.08 -5.79
N GLY A 512 -22.61 7.39 -4.68
CA GLY A 512 -23.20 7.57 -3.36
C GLY A 512 -22.72 8.83 -2.65
N LYS A 513 -23.25 9.04 -1.43
CA LYS A 513 -22.82 10.12 -0.54
C LYS A 513 -22.48 9.54 0.82
N ILE A 514 -21.39 10.02 1.42
CA ILE A 514 -20.94 9.60 2.75
C ILE A 514 -21.99 9.81 3.86
N ARG A 515 -22.88 10.80 3.69
CA ARG A 515 -24.01 11.01 4.61
C ARG A 515 -24.97 9.83 4.62
N ASP A 516 -25.24 9.26 3.44
CA ASP A 516 -26.20 8.18 3.26
C ASP A 516 -25.62 6.88 3.84
N GLU A 517 -24.30 6.68 3.71
CA GLU A 517 -23.54 5.64 4.41
C GLU A 517 -23.63 5.75 5.94
N ILE A 518 -23.33 6.93 6.50
CA ILE A 518 -23.43 7.17 7.95
C ILE A 518 -24.85 6.88 8.47
N ASN A 519 -25.87 7.31 7.72
CA ASN A 519 -27.26 7.04 8.07
C ASN A 519 -27.60 5.55 7.99
N ALA A 520 -27.09 4.84 6.97
CA ALA A 520 -27.26 3.40 6.81
C ALA A 520 -26.57 2.60 7.92
N ILE A 521 -25.36 2.99 8.36
CA ILE A 521 -24.69 2.38 9.53
C ILE A 521 -25.56 2.52 10.77
N ASN A 522 -26.06 3.73 11.04
CA ASN A 522 -26.92 3.98 12.21
C ASN A 522 -28.23 3.19 12.14
N TYR A 523 -28.86 3.15 10.96
CA TYR A 523 -30.08 2.38 10.71
C TYR A 523 -29.85 0.87 10.96
N ALA A 524 -28.75 0.33 10.44
CA ALA A 524 -28.40 -1.08 10.59
C ALA A 524 -28.30 -1.49 12.07
N VAL A 525 -27.59 -0.69 12.87
CA VAL A 525 -27.42 -0.93 14.30
C VAL A 525 -28.74 -0.82 15.04
N ALA A 526 -29.53 0.22 14.75
CA ALA A 526 -30.84 0.44 15.37
C ALA A 526 -31.82 -0.71 15.10
N ASN A 527 -31.73 -1.33 13.91
CA ASN A 527 -32.54 -2.47 13.48
C ASN A 527 -31.89 -3.84 13.78
N GLY A 528 -30.85 -3.87 14.62
CA GLY A 528 -30.33 -5.09 15.21
C GLY A 528 -29.30 -5.86 14.35
N ALA A 529 -28.78 -5.27 13.28
CA ALA A 529 -27.65 -5.84 12.56
C ALA A 529 -26.40 -5.88 13.46
N LYS A 530 -25.73 -7.03 13.50
CA LYS A 530 -24.45 -7.21 14.22
C LYS A 530 -23.25 -7.16 13.30
N ILE A 531 -23.49 -7.22 12.00
CA ILE A 531 -22.47 -7.22 10.97
C ILE A 531 -22.92 -6.21 9.92
N ILE A 532 -22.03 -5.30 9.57
CA ILE A 532 -22.28 -4.26 8.57
C ILE A 532 -21.20 -4.40 7.50
N ASN A 533 -21.61 -4.85 6.31
CA ASN A 533 -20.77 -4.99 5.14
C ASN A 533 -20.77 -3.67 4.37
N VAL A 534 -19.59 -3.06 4.21
CA VAL A 534 -19.36 -1.84 3.43
C VAL A 534 -18.39 -2.17 2.29
N SER A 535 -18.92 -2.36 1.08
CA SER A 535 -18.13 -2.76 -0.11
C SER A 535 -17.81 -1.56 -1.01
N LEU A 536 -17.48 -0.43 -0.40
CA LEU A 536 -17.16 0.86 -1.01
C LEU A 536 -16.10 1.60 -0.18
N GLY A 537 -15.50 2.64 -0.76
CA GLY A 537 -14.52 3.46 -0.06
C GLY A 537 -14.08 4.69 -0.84
N GLY A 538 -13.26 5.52 -0.19
CA GLY A 538 -12.70 6.74 -0.74
C GLY A 538 -11.45 7.19 0.02
N GLN A 539 -10.73 8.16 -0.55
CA GLN A 539 -9.42 8.57 -0.02
C GLN A 539 -9.49 9.56 1.15
N GLN A 540 -10.64 10.22 1.33
CA GLN A 540 -10.77 11.32 2.29
C GLN A 540 -11.22 10.79 3.65
N LEU A 541 -10.50 11.18 4.70
CA LEU A 541 -10.93 10.95 6.07
C LEU A 541 -12.21 11.72 6.34
N ASN A 542 -13.18 11.05 6.96
CA ASN A 542 -14.36 11.70 7.51
C ASN A 542 -14.52 11.36 9.00
N ALA A 543 -14.44 12.37 9.85
CA ALA A 543 -14.55 12.17 11.29
C ALA A 543 -15.93 11.68 11.75
N GLN A 544 -17.01 12.06 11.04
CA GLN A 544 -18.38 11.63 11.38
C GLN A 544 -18.61 10.16 11.02
N GLU A 545 -17.98 9.70 9.94
CA GLU A 545 -17.97 8.29 9.55
C GLU A 545 -17.24 7.45 10.60
N LEU A 546 -16.04 7.87 11.01
CA LEU A 546 -15.30 7.24 12.12
C LEU A 546 -16.13 7.18 13.40
N ASP A 547 -16.78 8.27 13.78
CA ASP A 547 -17.62 8.32 14.98
C ASP A 547 -18.85 7.39 14.88
N ALA A 548 -19.44 7.26 13.69
CA ALA A 548 -20.54 6.31 13.46
C ALA A 548 -20.06 4.85 13.61
N ILE A 549 -18.89 4.51 13.07
CA ILE A 549 -18.30 3.17 13.19
C ILE A 549 -17.93 2.86 14.65
N ARG A 550 -17.35 3.82 15.39
CA ARG A 550 -17.12 3.71 16.84
C ARG A 550 -18.42 3.44 17.61
N ALA A 551 -19.49 4.16 17.27
CA ALA A 551 -20.79 3.99 17.91
C ALA A 551 -21.42 2.63 17.59
N ALA A 552 -21.22 2.11 16.38
CA ALA A 552 -21.64 0.77 15.99
C ALA A 552 -20.90 -0.31 16.79
N GLU A 553 -19.56 -0.23 16.88
CA GLU A 553 -18.75 -1.15 17.68
C GLU A 553 -19.09 -1.10 19.16
N ALA A 554 -19.33 0.08 19.73
CA ALA A 554 -19.77 0.23 21.11
C ALA A 554 -21.11 -0.47 21.40
N GLN A 555 -21.96 -0.64 20.38
CA GLN A 555 -23.24 -1.37 20.45
C GLN A 555 -23.10 -2.86 20.06
N GLY A 556 -21.86 -3.32 19.86
CA GLY A 556 -21.52 -4.70 19.54
C GLY A 556 -21.77 -5.09 18.09
N ALA A 557 -21.92 -4.13 17.17
CA ALA A 557 -21.93 -4.38 15.73
C ALA A 557 -20.52 -4.16 15.16
N ILE A 558 -20.10 -4.95 14.16
CA ILE A 558 -18.80 -4.79 13.52
C ILE A 558 -18.96 -4.33 12.07
N VAL A 559 -18.21 -3.29 11.70
CA VAL A 559 -18.16 -2.77 10.33
C VAL A 559 -16.96 -3.39 9.61
N ILE A 560 -17.20 -3.92 8.42
CA ILE A 560 -16.20 -4.62 7.60
C ILE A 560 -16.16 -3.91 6.27
N SER A 561 -14.98 -3.44 5.88
CA SER A 561 -14.80 -2.49 4.80
C SER A 561 -13.79 -2.98 3.77
N ALA A 562 -14.10 -2.75 2.50
CA ALA A 562 -13.22 -3.08 1.39
C ALA A 562 -11.93 -2.23 1.47
N ALA A 563 -10.77 -2.86 1.33
CA ALA A 563 -9.50 -2.13 1.40
C ALA A 563 -9.33 -1.12 0.24
N GLY A 564 -10.00 -1.34 -0.89
CA GLY A 564 -9.88 -0.57 -2.13
C GLY A 564 -9.11 -1.33 -3.21
N ASN A 565 -9.28 -0.91 -4.46
CA ASN A 565 -8.85 -1.66 -5.66
C ASN A 565 -7.80 -0.89 -6.49
N ASP A 566 -7.07 0.02 -5.85
CA ASP A 566 -6.13 0.94 -6.50
C ASP A 566 -4.65 0.53 -6.31
N ALA A 567 -4.40 -0.72 -5.87
CA ALA A 567 -3.07 -1.26 -5.57
C ALA A 567 -2.22 -0.40 -4.61
N ARG A 568 -2.87 0.40 -3.75
CA ARG A 568 -2.17 1.29 -2.81
C ARG A 568 -1.46 0.52 -1.71
N LEU A 569 -0.45 1.14 -1.11
CA LEU A 569 0.28 0.55 0.02
C LEU A 569 -0.48 0.56 1.35
N GLN A 570 -1.68 1.13 1.39
CA GLN A 570 -2.54 1.15 2.58
C GLN A 570 -4.02 1.18 2.15
N PRO A 571 -4.96 0.79 3.02
CA PRO A 571 -6.39 0.78 2.68
C PRO A 571 -6.94 2.19 2.45
N ASP A 572 -8.06 2.32 1.75
CA ASP A 572 -8.87 3.54 1.70
C ASP A 572 -9.81 3.65 2.91
N TYR A 573 -10.46 4.80 3.10
CA TYR A 573 -11.52 4.94 4.11
C TYR A 573 -12.83 4.35 3.58
N PRO A 574 -13.66 3.69 4.42
CA PRO A 574 -13.50 3.54 5.87
C PRO A 574 -12.54 2.43 6.33
N ALA A 575 -12.03 1.56 5.44
CA ALA A 575 -11.17 0.45 5.84
C ALA A 575 -9.90 0.86 6.61
N ARG A 576 -9.32 2.04 6.31
CA ARG A 576 -8.15 2.57 7.02
C ARG A 576 -8.43 2.84 8.51
N PHE A 577 -9.69 3.02 8.91
CA PHE A 577 -10.05 3.12 10.34
C PHE A 577 -9.80 1.83 11.12
N ALA A 578 -9.47 0.71 10.48
CA ALA A 578 -9.15 -0.57 11.10
C ALA A 578 -7.95 -0.52 12.08
N ASN A 579 -7.18 0.56 12.09
CA ASN A 579 -6.21 0.85 13.15
C ASN A 579 -6.87 1.09 14.52
N GLU A 580 -8.15 1.45 14.53
CA GLU A 580 -8.93 1.75 15.72
C GLU A 580 -10.22 0.92 15.79
N VAL A 581 -11.03 0.94 14.72
CA VAL A 581 -12.38 0.36 14.66
C VAL A 581 -12.63 -0.34 13.33
N GLY A 582 -13.50 -1.35 13.33
CA GLY A 582 -13.85 -2.10 12.14
C GLY A 582 -12.76 -3.08 11.69
N ILE A 583 -12.97 -3.65 10.50
CA ILE A 583 -12.09 -4.61 9.85
C ILE A 583 -11.86 -4.16 8.39
N ALA A 584 -10.59 -4.12 7.97
CA ALA A 584 -10.20 -3.94 6.58
C ALA A 584 -10.04 -5.29 5.88
N VAL A 585 -10.52 -5.41 4.64
CA VAL A 585 -10.43 -6.66 3.88
C VAL A 585 -9.82 -6.44 2.50
N GLY A 586 -8.67 -7.07 2.28
CA GLY A 586 -8.02 -7.22 0.98
C GLY A 586 -8.47 -8.46 0.21
N ALA A 587 -8.06 -8.55 -1.05
CA ALA A 587 -8.44 -9.63 -1.96
C ALA A 587 -7.28 -10.60 -2.22
N VAL A 588 -7.63 -11.90 -2.33
CA VAL A 588 -6.78 -12.93 -2.96
C VAL A 588 -7.44 -13.53 -4.20
N SER A 589 -6.60 -13.98 -5.12
CA SER A 589 -6.98 -14.74 -6.31
C SER A 589 -7.31 -16.21 -5.99
N ARG A 590 -7.82 -16.92 -7.00
CA ARG A 590 -8.10 -18.38 -6.93
C ARG A 590 -6.91 -19.23 -6.52
N ASN A 591 -5.69 -18.77 -6.78
CA ASN A 591 -4.46 -19.47 -6.42
C ASN A 591 -3.94 -19.12 -5.01
N GLY A 592 -4.69 -18.33 -4.24
CA GLY A 592 -4.27 -17.87 -2.92
C GLY A 592 -3.35 -16.64 -2.93
N LEU A 593 -2.86 -16.24 -4.11
CA LEU A 593 -2.01 -15.06 -4.24
C LEU A 593 -2.78 -13.79 -3.93
N PHE A 594 -2.15 -12.86 -3.20
CA PHE A 594 -2.65 -11.51 -3.02
C PHE A 594 -2.96 -10.88 -4.39
N ALA A 595 -4.15 -10.31 -4.54
CA ALA A 595 -4.58 -9.76 -5.81
C ALA A 595 -3.87 -8.42 -6.08
N ASP A 596 -3.30 -8.28 -7.28
CA ASP A 596 -2.45 -7.13 -7.64
C ASP A 596 -3.18 -5.78 -7.52
N TYR A 597 -4.50 -5.76 -7.72
CA TYR A 597 -5.32 -4.55 -7.56
C TYR A 597 -5.64 -4.22 -6.09
N SER A 598 -5.49 -5.15 -5.15
CA SER A 598 -5.92 -4.95 -3.77
C SER A 598 -5.03 -3.95 -3.06
N ASN A 599 -5.62 -2.92 -2.45
CA ASN A 599 -4.87 -2.05 -1.53
C ASN A 599 -4.33 -2.87 -0.36
N GLN A 600 -3.06 -2.68 -0.03
CA GLN A 600 -2.32 -3.39 1.00
C GLN A 600 -2.71 -2.96 2.41
N ALA A 601 -2.27 -3.72 3.42
CA ALA A 601 -2.57 -3.46 4.82
C ALA A 601 -1.85 -2.22 5.38
N GLY A 602 -0.70 -1.84 4.82
CA GLY A 602 0.13 -0.75 5.31
C GLY A 602 1.14 -1.19 6.37
N ALA A 603 2.07 -0.30 6.70
CA ALA A 603 3.12 -0.58 7.69
C ALA A 603 2.58 -0.60 9.14
N GLU A 604 1.43 0.04 9.39
CA GLU A 604 0.77 0.03 10.69
C GLU A 604 0.00 -1.28 10.91
N GLY A 605 0.14 -1.88 12.08
CA GLY A 605 -0.61 -3.07 12.46
C GLY A 605 -2.09 -2.76 12.70
N ILE A 606 -2.92 -2.96 11.68
CA ILE A 606 -4.38 -2.72 11.73
C ILE A 606 -5.16 -4.03 11.68
N ASN A 607 -6.49 -4.00 11.91
CA ASN A 607 -7.36 -5.17 11.74
C ASN A 607 -7.59 -5.49 10.26
N TYR A 608 -6.53 -5.92 9.56
CA TYR A 608 -6.56 -6.26 8.14
C TYR A 608 -6.46 -7.76 7.91
N PHE A 609 -7.35 -8.28 7.08
CA PHE A 609 -7.35 -9.67 6.63
C PHE A 609 -7.50 -9.72 5.12
N VAL A 610 -7.18 -10.87 4.52
CA VAL A 610 -7.52 -11.11 3.11
C VAL A 610 -8.56 -12.20 2.98
N ALA A 611 -9.37 -12.08 1.93
CA ALA A 611 -10.38 -13.07 1.56
C ALA A 611 -10.50 -13.15 0.03
N PRO A 612 -11.13 -14.21 -0.52
CA PRO A 612 -11.23 -14.41 -1.97
C PRO A 612 -11.91 -13.22 -2.65
N GLY A 613 -11.21 -12.56 -3.57
CA GLY A 613 -11.73 -11.40 -4.31
C GLY A 613 -11.62 -11.52 -5.82
N GLY A 614 -10.91 -12.53 -6.35
CA GLY A 614 -10.65 -12.69 -7.78
C GLY A 614 -9.22 -12.30 -8.16
N ASP A 615 -8.82 -12.58 -9.40
CA ASP A 615 -7.55 -12.15 -9.99
C ASP A 615 -7.71 -10.85 -10.81
N GLY A 616 -8.94 -10.49 -11.18
CA GLY A 616 -9.24 -9.27 -11.90
C GLY A 616 -8.93 -9.33 -13.39
N GLY A 617 -9.05 -8.18 -14.04
CA GLY A 617 -8.86 -8.06 -15.49
C GLY A 617 -10.09 -8.49 -16.30
N ARG A 618 -10.35 -9.79 -16.45
CA ARG A 618 -11.50 -10.32 -17.21
C ARG A 618 -12.44 -11.09 -16.32
N ALA A 619 -13.73 -10.73 -16.35
CA ALA A 619 -14.80 -11.43 -15.65
C ALA A 619 -14.95 -12.88 -16.16
N ASP A 620 -14.22 -13.79 -15.53
CA ASP A 620 -14.20 -15.21 -15.86
C ASP A 620 -14.05 -16.08 -14.60
N SER A 621 -13.74 -17.37 -14.77
CA SER A 621 -13.61 -18.29 -13.64
C SER A 621 -12.48 -17.91 -12.66
N GLY A 622 -11.51 -17.06 -12.99
CA GLY A 622 -10.54 -16.54 -12.02
C GLY A 622 -11.19 -15.71 -10.91
N ASP A 623 -12.37 -15.16 -11.19
CA ASP A 623 -13.10 -14.21 -10.35
C ASP A 623 -14.22 -14.87 -9.51
N ILE A 624 -14.95 -14.03 -8.78
CA ILE A 624 -15.96 -14.45 -7.82
C ILE A 624 -17.34 -14.47 -8.49
N TYR A 625 -17.90 -15.67 -8.62
CA TYR A 625 -19.26 -15.88 -9.13
C TYR A 625 -20.30 -15.64 -8.04
N SER A 626 -21.32 -14.83 -8.33
CA SER A 626 -22.45 -14.58 -7.42
C SER A 626 -23.69 -14.07 -8.15
N THR A 627 -24.79 -13.88 -7.41
CA THR A 627 -26.09 -13.42 -7.88
C THR A 627 -26.04 -12.02 -8.47
N VAL A 628 -26.85 -11.73 -9.49
CA VAL A 628 -27.08 -10.37 -10.00
C VAL A 628 -28.58 -10.14 -10.21
N PRO A 629 -29.07 -8.89 -10.28
CA PRO A 629 -30.49 -8.61 -10.41
C PRO A 629 -31.14 -9.31 -11.61
N LEU A 630 -32.38 -9.77 -11.45
CA LEU A 630 -33.16 -10.37 -12.54
C LEU A 630 -33.52 -9.37 -13.65
N SER A 631 -33.40 -8.07 -13.37
CA SER A 631 -33.56 -6.98 -14.34
C SER A 631 -32.41 -6.92 -15.36
N GLN A 632 -31.23 -7.48 -15.03
CA GLN A 632 -30.08 -7.56 -15.92
C GLN A 632 -30.30 -8.64 -17.00
N PRO A 633 -30.13 -8.32 -18.30
CA PRO A 633 -30.22 -9.32 -19.36
C PRO A 633 -29.18 -10.44 -19.19
N GLY A 634 -29.60 -11.70 -19.31
CA GLY A 634 -28.70 -12.85 -19.31
C GLY A 634 -28.95 -13.84 -18.17
N ILE A 635 -27.88 -14.44 -17.68
CA ILE A 635 -27.90 -15.42 -16.58
C ILE A 635 -27.97 -14.64 -15.26
N PRO A 636 -28.77 -15.08 -14.26
CA PRO A 636 -28.93 -14.41 -12.96
C PRO A 636 -27.68 -14.44 -12.05
N TYR A 637 -26.51 -14.73 -12.62
CA TYR A 637 -25.25 -14.85 -11.91
C TYR A 637 -24.10 -14.38 -12.80
N ARG A 638 -23.10 -13.73 -12.22
CA ARG A 638 -21.93 -13.19 -12.93
C ARG A 638 -20.65 -13.24 -12.08
N TYR A 639 -19.51 -13.18 -12.77
CA TYR A 639 -18.20 -13.03 -12.16
C TYR A 639 -17.86 -11.57 -11.95
N PHE A 640 -17.47 -11.19 -10.73
CA PHE A 640 -16.87 -9.90 -10.41
C PHE A 640 -15.55 -10.11 -9.64
N ALA A 641 -14.66 -9.13 -9.79
CA ALA A 641 -13.41 -9.05 -9.06
C ALA A 641 -13.38 -7.79 -8.20
N GLY A 642 -12.74 -7.87 -7.04
CA GLY A 642 -12.50 -6.71 -6.19
C GLY A 642 -12.42 -7.06 -4.70
N THR A 643 -11.87 -6.13 -3.93
CA THR A 643 -11.96 -6.18 -2.46
C THR A 643 -13.42 -6.17 -2.00
N SER A 644 -14.32 -5.56 -2.77
CA SER A 644 -15.77 -5.63 -2.58
C SER A 644 -16.33 -7.06 -2.53
N MET A 645 -15.74 -8.03 -3.24
CA MET A 645 -16.13 -9.45 -3.21
C MET A 645 -15.48 -10.22 -2.04
N ALA A 646 -14.40 -9.69 -1.47
CA ALA A 646 -13.70 -10.26 -0.32
C ALA A 646 -14.41 -9.95 1.01
N VAL A 647 -14.89 -8.71 1.19
CA VAL A 647 -15.65 -8.26 2.38
C VAL A 647 -16.82 -9.19 2.76
N PRO A 648 -17.75 -9.55 1.86
CA PRO A 648 -18.92 -10.36 2.22
C PRO A 648 -18.54 -11.77 2.69
N GLN A 649 -17.39 -12.28 2.30
CA GLN A 649 -16.91 -13.57 2.77
C GLN A 649 -16.45 -13.49 4.22
N VAL A 650 -15.74 -12.42 4.60
CA VAL A 650 -15.39 -12.15 6.01
C VAL A 650 -16.66 -11.90 6.83
N ALA A 651 -17.64 -11.15 6.30
CA ALA A 651 -18.94 -10.95 6.94
C ALA A 651 -19.67 -12.28 7.19
N GLY A 652 -19.66 -13.20 6.22
CA GLY A 652 -20.21 -14.53 6.37
C GLY A 652 -19.47 -15.36 7.44
N VAL A 653 -18.14 -15.31 7.48
CA VAL A 653 -17.37 -15.99 8.55
C VAL A 653 -17.73 -15.47 9.93
N ILE A 654 -17.87 -14.15 10.08
CA ILE A 654 -18.28 -13.55 11.36
C ILE A 654 -19.72 -13.95 11.72
N ALA A 655 -20.62 -14.11 10.74
CA ALA A 655 -21.96 -14.62 10.99
C ALA A 655 -21.93 -16.07 11.52
N LEU A 656 -21.08 -16.92 10.96
CA LEU A 656 -20.88 -18.29 11.46
C LEU A 656 -20.28 -18.27 12.88
N MET A 657 -19.33 -17.38 13.16
CA MET A 657 -18.74 -17.22 14.50
C MET A 657 -19.79 -16.79 15.53
N LEU A 658 -20.65 -15.83 15.18
CA LEU A 658 -21.71 -15.33 16.07
C LEU A 658 -22.83 -16.35 16.27
N GLN A 659 -23.17 -17.17 15.27
CA GLN A 659 -24.08 -18.30 15.48
C GLN A 659 -23.47 -19.31 16.47
N ALA A 660 -22.17 -19.59 16.33
CA ALA A 660 -21.46 -20.55 17.17
C ALA A 660 -21.29 -20.05 18.61
N ASN A 661 -21.07 -18.74 18.78
CA ASN A 661 -20.96 -18.07 20.07
C ASN A 661 -21.55 -16.64 19.99
N PRO A 662 -22.83 -16.46 20.38
CA PRO A 662 -23.50 -15.15 20.33
C PRO A 662 -22.96 -14.11 21.33
N SER A 663 -22.04 -14.50 22.22
CA SER A 663 -21.49 -13.61 23.26
C SER A 663 -20.20 -12.92 22.86
N LEU A 664 -19.66 -13.22 21.67
CA LEU A 664 -18.43 -12.60 21.18
C LEU A 664 -18.62 -11.08 21.04
N THR A 665 -17.68 -10.33 21.61
CA THR A 665 -17.59 -8.89 21.37
C THR A 665 -16.88 -8.61 20.04
N PRO A 666 -16.99 -7.39 19.45
CA PRO A 666 -16.18 -7.00 18.29
C PRO A 666 -14.67 -7.22 18.51
N ALA A 667 -14.18 -7.00 19.73
CA ALA A 667 -12.78 -7.27 20.08
C ALA A 667 -12.44 -8.78 20.04
N ASP A 668 -13.34 -9.65 20.54
CA ASP A 668 -13.14 -11.09 20.47
C ASP A 668 -13.13 -11.59 19.02
N ILE A 669 -14.02 -11.05 18.18
CA ILE A 669 -14.07 -11.39 16.75
C ILE A 669 -12.75 -11.05 16.08
N LYS A 670 -12.30 -9.80 16.19
CA LYS A 670 -11.03 -9.31 15.62
C LYS A 670 -9.84 -10.17 16.05
N ARG A 671 -9.76 -10.47 17.36
CA ARG A 671 -8.70 -11.31 17.93
C ARG A 671 -8.74 -12.75 17.40
N ILE A 672 -9.91 -13.39 17.39
CA ILE A 672 -10.05 -14.78 16.92
C ILE A 672 -9.69 -14.87 15.44
N LEU A 673 -10.14 -13.93 14.60
CA LEU A 673 -9.76 -13.89 13.20
C LEU A 673 -8.23 -13.79 13.04
N ALA A 674 -7.57 -12.89 13.77
CA ALA A 674 -6.12 -12.72 13.71
C ALA A 674 -5.32 -13.95 14.20
N GLU A 675 -5.82 -14.64 15.22
CA GLU A 675 -5.20 -15.86 15.74
C GLU A 675 -5.42 -17.10 14.86
N THR A 676 -6.36 -17.05 13.91
CA THR A 676 -6.77 -18.21 13.10
C THR A 676 -6.55 -18.03 11.60
N ALA A 677 -6.21 -16.81 11.17
CA ALA A 677 -5.87 -16.51 9.80
C ALA A 677 -4.71 -17.38 9.28
N ASN A 678 -4.85 -17.85 8.05
CA ASN A 678 -3.86 -18.66 7.36
C ASN A 678 -2.85 -17.75 6.64
N ARG A 679 -1.58 -17.88 7.00
CA ARG A 679 -0.47 -17.07 6.47
C ARG A 679 0.36 -17.77 5.39
N ALA A 680 0.10 -19.06 5.18
CA ALA A 680 0.87 -19.88 4.24
C ALA A 680 0.30 -19.84 2.82
N VAL A 681 -0.84 -19.18 2.64
CA VAL A 681 -1.58 -19.07 1.37
C VAL A 681 -1.27 -17.73 0.73
#